data_AF-A0A7C3VXV1-F1
#
_entry.id   AF-A0A7C3VXV1-F1
#
_cell.length_a   1.000
_cell.length_b   1.000
_cell.length_c   1.000
_cell.angle_alpha   90.00
_cell.angle_beta   90.00
_cell.angle_gamma   90.00
#
_symmetry.space_group_name_H-M   'P 1'
#
loop_
_entity.id
_entity.type
_entity.pdbx_description
1 polymer ?
#
loop_
_entity_poly.entity_id
_entity_poly.type
_entity_poly.pdbx_seq_one_letter_code
_entity_poly.pdbx_strand_id
1 'polypeptide(L)'
;MLVPLLFVLMLWSIARADESPAECKYFAITVVDDETGRGVPLVELSTTNHLRYYTDSNGMIAFYEPGLMGQDVYFHVKSHGYEFPKDAHGYAGLTLKVVEGGKAVIRIKRLNIAERLYRVTGEGIYSDSILLGQKAPIQKPLLNGLVMGQDSVQTAVYKGKIFWVWGDTDKPSYPLGNFQTSAATSLLPGKGGLDPEVGVDLTYFEDKQGFAKEIAPVPGKGATWLSALVTLLDDKGEERLFAAYRKVDSAMKPLKFGWVRFNDRKELFEEVAESRFDAPIRPMSHPFEVVEDGIKYIYFSPVTRVKADIEHLLDESTYEAYTCLKPGSRKEAIEVDRAQDGSICFGWKKKTPALFPQDEAHAVEQGFLRSDETLFHIQDYETGKPIAYHNSSVAWNEYRKRWVMIMSEISGTSYLGEVWYLEADTPLGPWVYAKKILTHDSYSFYNPRHHPMFDKEKGRIIFFEGTYTNWLSGNPDFTPRYNYNQIMYKLDLGSPRLALPVPVYLLSKDGIPDRFATLQSVPEGENYLPVAFFAPDLPGINTIPVYAKDGLLTTKQMDVRATPVFYALPADVVDPPPTTTPLFEFVRDSDGKHAYTTDLAWNMEGFRCSDRPVCLVWKNPGSLCLPLNKSRPAPQPHLTRDR
;
A
#
# COMPACT_ATOMS: atom_id res chain seq x y z
N MET A 1 -69.92 8.15 69.58
CA MET A 1 -70.04 9.09 68.45
C MET A 1 -68.74 9.03 67.66
N LEU A 2 -68.77 8.34 66.51
CA LEU A 2 -67.66 8.26 65.55
C LEU A 2 -67.77 9.42 64.56
N VAL A 3 -66.65 10.08 64.28
CA VAL A 3 -66.46 11.01 63.16
C VAL A 3 -65.72 10.23 62.06
N PRO A 4 -66.19 10.20 60.80
CA PRO A 4 -65.49 9.51 59.73
C PRO A 4 -64.50 10.44 59.03
N LEU A 5 -63.27 9.96 58.87
CA LEU A 5 -62.20 10.57 58.07
C LEU A 5 -62.42 10.17 56.60
N LEU A 6 -62.77 11.12 55.74
CA LEU A 6 -62.82 10.92 54.29
C LEU A 6 -61.40 11.08 53.71
N PHE A 7 -60.83 9.98 53.21
CA PHE A 7 -59.64 10.00 52.36
C PHE A 7 -60.04 10.32 50.92
N VAL A 8 -59.60 11.48 50.41
CA VAL A 8 -59.69 11.82 48.98
C VAL A 8 -58.41 11.35 48.30
N LEU A 9 -58.53 10.30 47.47
CA LEU A 9 -57.48 9.85 46.56
C LEU A 9 -57.49 10.75 45.31
N MET A 10 -56.52 11.67 45.22
CA MET A 10 -56.19 12.35 43.96
C MET A 10 -55.37 11.41 43.07
N LEU A 11 -55.99 10.85 42.05
CA LEU A 11 -55.31 10.19 40.93
C LEU A 11 -54.69 11.27 40.03
N TRP A 12 -53.37 11.43 40.10
CA TRP A 12 -52.61 12.14 39.08
C TRP A 12 -52.51 11.26 37.83
N SER A 13 -53.30 11.56 36.81
CA SER A 13 -53.10 11.04 35.46
C SER A 13 -51.83 11.66 34.88
N ILE A 14 -50.72 10.94 34.96
CA ILE A 14 -49.53 11.24 34.16
C ILE A 14 -49.88 10.88 32.72
N ALA A 15 -50.26 11.87 31.93
CA ALA A 15 -50.29 11.74 30.49
C ALA A 15 -48.85 11.47 30.03
N ARG A 16 -48.55 10.22 29.66
CA ARG A 16 -47.41 9.92 28.80
C ARG A 16 -47.68 10.65 27.49
N ALA A 17 -46.92 11.70 27.22
CA ALA A 17 -46.75 12.15 25.86
C ALA A 17 -46.14 10.97 25.09
N ASP A 18 -46.90 10.38 24.18
CA ASP A 18 -46.32 9.59 23.10
C ASP A 18 -45.40 10.55 22.34
N GLU A 19 -44.09 10.44 22.54
CA GLU A 19 -43.12 10.97 21.59
C GLU A 19 -43.32 10.17 20.29
N SER A 20 -44.17 10.70 19.42
CA SER A 20 -44.13 10.34 18.00
C SER A 20 -42.67 10.48 17.56
N PRO A 21 -42.04 9.46 16.96
CA PRO A 21 -40.64 9.56 16.52
C PRO A 21 -40.52 10.81 15.66
N ALA A 22 -39.61 11.71 16.04
CA ALA A 22 -39.41 12.96 15.32
C ALA A 22 -39.28 12.65 13.81
N GLU A 23 -40.14 13.25 12.99
CA GLU A 23 -40.09 13.07 11.54
C GLU A 23 -38.67 13.40 11.06
N CYS A 24 -38.04 12.43 10.38
CA CYS A 24 -36.68 12.59 9.89
C CYS A 24 -36.69 13.64 8.79
N LYS A 25 -36.18 14.84 9.10
CA LYS A 25 -36.14 15.96 8.15
C LYS A 25 -35.22 15.72 6.95
N TYR A 26 -34.25 14.82 7.10
CA TYR A 26 -33.26 14.53 6.08
C TYR A 26 -33.83 13.67 4.95
N PHE A 27 -33.43 13.96 3.71
CA PHE A 27 -33.53 13.06 2.58
C PHE A 27 -32.24 12.23 2.50
N ALA A 28 -32.36 10.91 2.59
CA ALA A 28 -31.21 10.01 2.59
C ALA A 28 -30.70 9.79 1.15
N ILE A 29 -29.48 10.22 0.85
CA ILE A 29 -28.81 9.85 -0.41
C ILE A 29 -27.74 8.82 -0.08
N THR A 30 -27.80 7.65 -0.72
CA THR A 30 -26.75 6.62 -0.61
C THR A 30 -26.07 6.46 -1.96
N VAL A 31 -24.76 6.68 -2.00
CA VAL A 31 -23.94 6.40 -3.17
C VAL A 31 -23.27 5.05 -2.99
N VAL A 32 -23.45 4.14 -3.93
CA VAL A 32 -22.90 2.78 -3.88
C VAL A 32 -22.07 2.44 -5.11
N ASP A 33 -21.09 1.57 -4.90
CA ASP A 33 -20.31 0.93 -5.96
C ASP A 33 -21.24 0.00 -6.76
N ASP A 34 -21.27 0.16 -8.08
CA ASP A 34 -22.13 -0.63 -8.96
C ASP A 34 -21.76 -2.13 -8.98
N GLU A 35 -20.50 -2.47 -8.70
CA GLU A 35 -20.00 -3.86 -8.70
C GLU A 35 -20.29 -4.56 -7.37
N THR A 36 -20.08 -3.89 -6.24
CA THR A 36 -20.12 -4.53 -4.91
C THR A 36 -21.33 -4.15 -4.07
N GLY A 37 -22.05 -3.08 -4.45
CA GLY A 37 -23.15 -2.50 -3.67
C GLY A 37 -22.71 -1.82 -2.38
N ARG A 38 -21.40 -1.75 -2.10
CA ARG A 38 -20.85 -1.06 -0.93
C ARG A 38 -21.06 0.45 -1.06
N GLY A 39 -21.43 1.09 0.05
CA GLY A 39 -21.46 2.55 0.12
C GLY A 39 -20.08 3.15 -0.12
N VAL A 40 -19.97 4.13 -1.02
CA VAL A 40 -18.68 4.71 -1.42
C VAL A 40 -18.42 5.99 -0.63
N PRO A 41 -17.40 6.03 0.26
CA PRO A 41 -17.00 7.25 0.96
C PRO A 41 -16.49 8.30 -0.02
N LEU A 42 -16.36 9.56 0.38
CA LEU A 42 -15.65 10.61 -0.37
C LEU A 42 -16.23 10.90 -1.77
N VAL A 43 -17.53 10.69 -1.96
CA VAL A 43 -18.23 11.13 -3.18
C VAL A 43 -18.78 12.52 -2.94
N GLU A 44 -18.41 13.46 -3.80
CA GLU A 44 -18.97 14.80 -3.81
C GLU A 44 -20.28 14.83 -4.60
N LEU A 45 -21.34 15.34 -3.96
CA LEU A 45 -22.56 15.77 -4.62
C LEU A 45 -22.66 17.29 -4.55
N SER A 46 -22.80 17.96 -5.69
CA SER A 46 -22.98 19.41 -5.72
C SER A 46 -24.20 19.87 -6.51
N THR A 47 -24.92 20.85 -5.96
CA THR A 47 -26.12 21.42 -6.60
C THR A 47 -25.74 22.49 -7.64
N THR A 48 -26.71 22.92 -8.43
CA THR A 48 -26.53 23.97 -9.46
C THR A 48 -26.18 25.36 -8.89
N ASN A 49 -26.43 25.59 -7.60
CA ASN A 49 -25.99 26.77 -6.84
C ASN A 49 -24.78 26.49 -5.93
N HIS A 50 -24.03 25.41 -6.19
CA HIS A 50 -22.75 25.07 -5.56
C HIS A 50 -22.79 24.74 -4.06
N LEU A 51 -23.93 24.28 -3.52
CA LEU A 51 -23.90 23.56 -2.24
C LEU A 51 -23.17 22.24 -2.45
N ARG A 52 -22.29 21.85 -1.53
CA ARG A 52 -21.44 20.66 -1.65
C ARG A 52 -21.64 19.75 -0.45
N TYR A 53 -21.86 18.48 -0.75
CA TYR A 53 -22.03 17.41 0.22
C TYR A 53 -21.06 16.30 -0.12
N TYR A 54 -20.56 15.61 0.91
CA TYR A 54 -19.64 14.51 0.75
C TYR A 54 -20.16 13.30 1.49
N THR A 55 -20.16 12.15 0.84
CA THR A 55 -20.58 10.94 1.51
C THR A 55 -19.67 10.60 2.69
N ASP A 56 -20.27 10.16 3.80
CA ASP A 56 -19.54 9.58 4.92
C ASP A 56 -19.00 8.18 4.59
N SER A 57 -18.41 7.48 5.55
CA SER A 57 -17.80 6.16 5.32
C SER A 57 -18.78 5.04 4.98
N ASN A 58 -20.10 5.25 5.08
CA ASN A 58 -21.12 4.33 4.58
C ASN A 58 -21.68 4.76 3.22
N GLY A 59 -21.07 5.76 2.56
CA GLY A 59 -21.58 6.28 1.30
C GLY A 59 -22.83 7.13 1.44
N MET A 60 -23.13 7.67 2.63
CA MET A 60 -24.38 8.36 2.90
C MET A 60 -24.23 9.87 2.99
N ILE A 61 -25.27 10.60 2.57
CA ILE A 61 -25.48 12.03 2.81
C ILE A 61 -26.85 12.21 3.46
N ALA A 62 -26.89 12.91 4.58
CA ALA A 62 -28.11 13.38 5.21
C ALA A 62 -28.51 14.74 4.60
N PHE A 63 -29.13 14.73 3.42
CA PHE A 63 -29.44 15.96 2.70
C PHE A 63 -30.60 16.70 3.36
N TYR A 64 -30.38 17.96 3.75
CA TYR A 64 -31.44 18.88 4.15
C TYR A 64 -31.04 20.31 3.78
N GLU A 65 -31.83 20.93 2.92
CA GLU A 65 -31.72 22.35 2.57
C GLU A 65 -33.14 22.93 2.54
N PRO A 66 -33.53 23.78 3.53
CA PRO A 66 -34.88 24.29 3.65
C PRO A 66 -35.47 24.86 2.36
N GLY A 67 -34.66 25.54 1.54
CA GLY A 67 -35.12 26.12 0.27
C GLY A 67 -35.34 25.12 -0.85
N LEU A 68 -34.86 23.88 -0.71
CA LEU A 68 -34.89 22.84 -1.75
C LEU A 68 -35.77 21.65 -1.40
N MET A 69 -36.20 21.49 -0.14
CA MET A 69 -37.12 20.41 0.24
C MET A 69 -38.46 20.53 -0.51
N GLY A 70 -38.94 19.42 -1.06
CA GLY A 70 -40.13 19.34 -1.92
C GLY A 70 -39.89 19.65 -3.40
N GLN A 71 -38.65 19.96 -3.80
CA GLN A 71 -38.29 20.29 -5.19
C GLN A 71 -37.61 19.14 -5.91
N ASP A 72 -37.51 19.25 -7.23
CA ASP A 72 -36.59 18.48 -8.05
C ASP A 72 -35.21 19.16 -8.01
N VAL A 73 -34.20 18.46 -7.48
CA VAL A 73 -32.86 19.01 -7.27
C VAL A 73 -31.85 18.23 -8.09
N TYR A 74 -31.11 18.93 -8.94
CA TYR A 74 -30.00 18.36 -9.70
C TYR A 74 -28.72 18.31 -8.86
N PHE A 75 -28.06 17.16 -8.89
CA PHE A 75 -26.76 16.92 -8.25
C PHE A 75 -25.73 16.49 -9.30
N HIS A 76 -24.64 17.25 -9.40
CA HIS A 76 -23.41 16.78 -10.03
C HIS A 76 -22.77 15.71 -9.13
N VAL A 77 -22.23 14.66 -9.74
CA VAL A 77 -21.57 13.54 -9.03
C VAL A 77 -20.09 13.53 -9.40
N LYS A 78 -19.20 13.65 -8.41
CA LYS A 78 -17.75 13.62 -8.60
C LYS A 78 -17.09 12.74 -7.54
N SER A 79 -16.14 11.91 -7.95
CA SER A 79 -15.38 11.06 -7.02
C SER A 79 -14.04 10.65 -7.62
N HIS A 80 -12.99 10.63 -6.79
CA HIS A 80 -11.69 10.04 -7.17
C HIS A 80 -11.85 8.56 -7.46
N GLY A 81 -11.37 8.08 -8.61
CA GLY A 81 -11.34 6.65 -8.94
C GLY A 81 -12.70 6.01 -9.24
N TYR A 82 -13.75 6.80 -9.44
CA TYR A 82 -15.08 6.35 -9.85
C TYR A 82 -15.65 7.27 -10.92
N GLU A 83 -16.55 6.75 -11.75
CA GLU A 83 -17.27 7.53 -12.75
C GLU A 83 -18.79 7.42 -12.58
N PHE A 84 -19.48 8.51 -12.90
CA PHE A 84 -20.91 8.57 -13.12
C PHE A 84 -21.15 8.90 -14.60
N PRO A 85 -22.14 8.29 -15.28
CA PRO A 85 -22.40 8.52 -16.69
C PRO A 85 -22.67 10.00 -16.98
N LYS A 86 -22.11 10.48 -18.11
CA LYS A 86 -22.36 11.83 -18.61
C LYS A 86 -23.57 11.84 -19.52
N ASP A 87 -24.36 12.92 -19.46
CA ASP A 87 -25.44 13.18 -20.40
C ASP A 87 -24.91 13.64 -21.78
N ALA A 88 -25.82 13.92 -22.72
CA ALA A 88 -25.48 14.38 -24.07
C ALA A 88 -24.73 15.73 -24.09
N HIS A 89 -24.74 16.49 -23.00
CA HIS A 89 -24.04 17.76 -22.85
C HIS A 89 -22.73 17.63 -22.03
N GLY A 90 -22.40 16.42 -21.56
CA GLY A 90 -21.19 16.14 -20.81
C GLY A 90 -21.32 16.27 -19.29
N TYR A 91 -22.52 16.52 -18.75
CA TYR A 91 -22.74 16.62 -17.31
C TYR A 91 -22.85 15.25 -16.66
N ALA A 92 -22.03 14.98 -15.65
CA ALA A 92 -22.15 13.81 -14.79
C ALA A 92 -23.02 14.15 -13.58
N GLY A 93 -24.29 13.75 -13.60
CA GLY A 93 -25.22 14.02 -12.52
C GLY A 93 -26.65 13.58 -12.79
N LEU A 94 -27.53 13.82 -11.84
CA LEU A 94 -28.94 13.43 -11.91
C LEU A 94 -29.83 14.34 -11.08
N THR A 95 -31.12 14.37 -11.43
CA THR A 95 -32.17 15.05 -10.66
C THR A 95 -32.84 14.08 -9.70
N LEU A 96 -32.96 14.48 -8.44
CA LEU A 96 -33.68 13.75 -7.40
C LEU A 96 -34.86 14.59 -6.90
N LYS A 97 -36.01 13.95 -6.72
CA LYS A 97 -37.15 14.57 -6.04
C LYS A 97 -36.93 14.49 -4.53
N VAL A 98 -36.43 15.58 -3.93
CA VAL A 98 -36.05 15.59 -2.52
C VAL A 98 -37.27 15.94 -1.65
N VAL A 99 -37.63 15.05 -0.74
CA VAL A 99 -38.75 15.21 0.20
C VAL A 99 -38.28 14.81 1.59
N GLU A 100 -38.74 15.47 2.64
CA GLU A 100 -38.34 15.11 4.02
C GLU A 100 -38.68 13.63 4.28
N GLY A 101 -37.75 12.89 4.88
CA GLY A 101 -37.85 11.45 5.13
C GLY A 101 -37.72 10.55 3.88
N GLY A 102 -37.54 11.14 2.69
CA GLY A 102 -37.33 10.39 1.45
C GLY A 102 -35.93 9.77 1.35
N LYS A 103 -35.71 8.98 0.30
CA LYS A 103 -34.42 8.35 0.02
C LYS A 103 -34.14 8.16 -1.47
N ALA A 104 -32.87 8.16 -1.84
CA ALA A 104 -32.38 7.81 -3.17
C ALA A 104 -31.08 7.01 -3.10
N VAL A 105 -30.85 6.18 -4.12
CA VAL A 105 -29.60 5.43 -4.31
C VAL A 105 -28.98 5.85 -5.64
N ILE A 106 -27.72 6.25 -5.59
CA ILE A 106 -26.90 6.58 -6.76
C ILE A 106 -25.87 5.46 -6.92
N ARG A 107 -25.79 4.86 -8.12
CA ARG A 107 -24.76 3.86 -8.42
C ARG A 107 -23.65 4.53 -9.23
N ILE A 108 -22.39 4.30 -8.85
CA ILE A 108 -21.20 4.78 -9.56
C ILE A 108 -20.29 3.60 -9.90
N LYS A 109 -19.62 3.69 -11.05
CA LYS A 109 -18.73 2.65 -11.53
C LYS A 109 -17.31 2.91 -11.03
N ARG A 110 -16.70 1.91 -10.40
CA ARG A 110 -15.32 1.97 -9.93
C ARG A 110 -14.34 1.85 -11.10
N LEU A 111 -13.36 2.75 -11.15
CA LEU A 111 -12.26 2.72 -12.12
C LEU A 111 -10.99 2.11 -11.50
N ASN A 112 -10.72 2.48 -10.25
CA ASN A 112 -9.62 1.94 -9.46
C ASN A 112 -9.73 0.41 -9.33
N ILE A 113 -8.59 -0.26 -9.17
CA ILE A 113 -8.58 -1.70 -8.84
C ILE A 113 -8.87 -1.88 -7.35
N ALA A 114 -8.30 -1.01 -6.52
CA ALA A 114 -8.55 -1.00 -5.09
C ALA A 114 -9.95 -0.45 -4.77
N GLU A 115 -10.68 -1.13 -3.89
CA GLU A 115 -11.96 -0.71 -3.36
C GLU A 115 -11.75 0.23 -2.16
N ARG A 116 -12.35 1.44 -2.21
CA ARG A 116 -12.30 2.41 -1.10
C ARG A 116 -13.24 1.97 0.01
N LEU A 117 -12.76 1.88 1.25
CA LEU A 117 -13.55 1.38 2.39
C LEU A 117 -14.10 2.48 3.30
N TYR A 118 -13.24 3.15 4.07
CA TYR A 118 -13.64 4.13 5.08
C TYR A 118 -12.46 5.03 5.48
N ARG A 119 -12.74 6.16 6.15
CA ARG A 119 -11.69 6.89 6.88
C ARG A 119 -11.34 6.17 8.18
N VAL A 120 -10.05 6.04 8.47
CA VAL A 120 -9.56 5.44 9.74
C VAL A 120 -9.49 6.49 10.85
N THR A 121 -9.13 7.72 10.50
CA THR A 121 -8.93 8.82 11.45
C THR A 121 -9.90 9.99 11.18
N GLY A 122 -9.95 10.91 12.14
CA GLY A 122 -10.63 12.19 12.00
C GLY A 122 -12.06 12.20 12.54
N GLU A 123 -12.65 13.38 12.48
CA GLU A 123 -14.02 13.62 12.94
C GLU A 123 -15.04 13.16 11.88
N GLY A 124 -16.22 12.74 12.35
CA GLY A 124 -17.41 12.53 11.53
C GLY A 124 -17.32 11.38 10.53
N ILE A 125 -16.58 10.31 10.85
CA ILE A 125 -16.38 9.14 9.96
C ILE A 125 -17.72 8.60 9.44
N TYR A 126 -18.75 8.59 10.30
CA TYR A 126 -20.12 8.16 9.97
C TYR A 126 -21.17 9.23 10.34
N SER A 127 -20.85 10.52 10.19
CA SER A 127 -21.74 11.62 10.62
C SER A 127 -23.12 11.55 9.99
N ASP A 128 -23.19 11.42 8.66
CA ASP A 128 -24.46 11.38 7.92
C ASP A 128 -25.27 10.13 8.23
N SER A 129 -24.62 8.99 8.39
CA SER A 129 -25.25 7.74 8.86
C SER A 129 -25.99 7.96 10.17
N ILE A 130 -25.34 8.60 11.16
CA ILE A 130 -25.96 8.85 12.47
C ILE A 130 -27.12 9.85 12.36
N LEU A 131 -26.99 10.91 11.56
CA LEU A 131 -28.09 11.87 11.30
C LEU A 131 -29.32 11.20 10.67
N LEU A 132 -29.09 10.17 9.84
CA LEU A 132 -30.13 9.34 9.23
C LEU A 132 -30.63 8.19 10.13
N GLY A 133 -30.22 8.16 11.40
CA GLY A 133 -30.62 7.13 12.36
C GLY A 133 -30.00 5.76 12.11
N GLN A 134 -28.98 5.66 11.27
CA GLN A 134 -28.25 4.41 11.03
C GLN A 134 -27.26 4.13 12.16
N LYS A 135 -26.94 2.86 12.37
CA LYS A 135 -25.89 2.43 13.30
C LYS A 135 -24.54 2.48 12.58
N ALA A 136 -23.56 3.12 13.21
CA ALA A 136 -22.19 3.07 12.74
C ALA A 136 -21.50 1.76 13.17
N PRO A 137 -20.55 1.24 12.38
CA PRO A 137 -19.87 -0.03 12.66
C PRO A 137 -18.74 0.06 13.69
N ILE A 138 -18.36 1.26 14.13
CA ILE A 138 -17.28 1.50 15.10
C ILE A 138 -17.81 2.19 16.37
N GLN A 139 -17.10 2.04 17.48
CA GLN A 139 -17.50 2.53 18.80
C GLN A 139 -17.52 4.06 18.93
N LYS A 140 -16.62 4.75 18.23
CA LYS A 140 -16.46 6.22 18.28
C LYS A 140 -16.60 6.83 16.88
N PRO A 141 -17.81 6.82 16.29
CA PRO A 141 -18.00 7.15 14.87
C PRO A 141 -17.99 8.65 14.54
N LEU A 142 -18.19 9.50 15.55
CA LEU A 142 -18.30 10.95 15.38
C LEU A 142 -17.02 11.69 15.80
N LEU A 143 -16.42 11.32 16.93
CA LEU A 143 -15.20 11.96 17.41
C LEU A 143 -14.50 11.01 18.40
N ASN A 144 -13.22 10.71 18.14
CA ASN A 144 -12.39 9.83 18.95
C ASN A 144 -11.07 10.55 19.30
N GLY A 145 -10.66 10.54 20.56
CA GLY A 145 -9.43 11.24 21.02
C GLY A 145 -9.36 12.73 20.66
N LEU A 146 -10.50 13.40 20.43
CA LEU A 146 -10.60 14.76 19.89
C LEU A 146 -9.72 14.99 18.64
N VAL A 147 -9.62 14.00 17.75
CA VAL A 147 -8.82 14.07 16.53
C VAL A 147 -9.66 14.60 15.35
N MET A 148 -9.16 15.63 14.66
CA MET A 148 -9.76 16.16 13.42
C MET A 148 -9.04 15.68 12.15
N GLY A 149 -7.74 15.41 12.25
CA GLY A 149 -6.87 15.04 11.14
C GLY A 149 -5.57 14.42 11.68
N GLN A 150 -4.97 13.50 10.93
CA GLN A 150 -3.71 12.83 11.27
C GLN A 150 -2.88 12.54 10.04
N ASP A 151 -1.58 12.76 10.19
CA ASP A 151 -0.60 12.53 9.14
C ASP A 151 0.07 11.15 9.18
N SER A 152 0.29 10.58 7.99
CA SER A 152 1.01 9.32 7.75
C SER A 152 0.44 8.15 8.55
N VAL A 153 1.14 7.01 8.58
CA VAL A 153 0.87 5.96 9.58
C VAL A 153 2.10 5.08 9.77
N GLN A 154 2.30 4.58 10.98
CA GLN A 154 3.15 3.42 11.25
C GLN A 154 2.38 2.42 12.11
N THR A 155 2.59 1.13 11.86
CA THR A 155 1.99 0.06 12.66
C THR A 155 2.98 -1.02 13.02
N ALA A 156 2.84 -1.56 14.22
CA ALA A 156 3.50 -2.77 14.68
C ALA A 156 2.56 -3.54 15.61
N VAL A 157 2.66 -4.86 15.62
CA VAL A 157 1.99 -5.67 16.64
C VAL A 157 2.86 -5.64 17.91
N TYR A 158 2.27 -5.20 19.01
CA TYR A 158 2.94 -5.06 20.30
C TYR A 158 2.00 -5.50 21.42
N LYS A 159 2.45 -6.46 22.22
CA LYS A 159 1.74 -7.10 23.34
C LYS A 159 0.32 -7.55 22.97
N GLY A 160 0.20 -8.18 21.80
CA GLY A 160 -1.05 -8.73 21.28
C GLY A 160 -2.05 -7.69 20.75
N LYS A 161 -1.65 -6.42 20.63
CA LYS A 161 -2.45 -5.34 20.03
C LYS A 161 -1.75 -4.77 18.80
N ILE A 162 -2.52 -4.15 17.92
CA ILE A 162 -1.96 -3.29 16.89
C ILE A 162 -1.67 -1.94 17.54
N PHE A 163 -0.41 -1.51 17.49
CA PHE A 163 0.01 -0.19 17.92
C PHE A 163 0.09 0.71 16.70
N TRP A 164 -0.65 1.82 16.74
CA TRP A 164 -0.78 2.77 15.65
C TRP A 164 -0.08 4.06 16.02
N VAL A 165 0.65 4.64 15.08
CA VAL A 165 1.38 5.89 15.26
C VAL A 165 1.11 6.80 14.07
N TRP A 166 0.77 8.05 14.35
CA TRP A 166 0.55 9.10 13.36
C TRP A 166 1.37 10.34 13.72
N GLY A 167 1.77 11.11 12.71
CA GLY A 167 2.53 12.34 12.89
C GLY A 167 1.65 13.48 13.42
N ASP A 168 1.72 14.61 12.74
CA ASP A 168 0.97 15.82 13.05
C ASP A 168 -0.52 15.50 13.15
N THR A 169 -1.16 15.97 14.23
CA THR A 169 -2.53 15.62 14.59
C THR A 169 -3.33 16.86 14.94
N ASP A 170 -4.39 17.13 14.19
CA ASP A 170 -5.26 18.29 14.37
C ASP A 170 -6.32 18.07 15.45
N LYS A 171 -6.79 19.18 16.05
CA LYS A 171 -7.79 19.16 17.13
C LYS A 171 -8.94 20.15 16.91
N PRO A 172 -10.12 19.94 17.51
CA PRO A 172 -11.27 20.85 17.35
C PRO A 172 -11.06 22.24 17.96
N SER A 173 -10.33 22.31 19.09
CA SER A 173 -10.33 23.50 19.95
C SER A 173 -9.41 24.62 19.49
N TYR A 174 -8.51 24.37 18.53
CA TYR A 174 -7.54 25.36 18.07
C TYR A 174 -6.93 24.97 16.70
N PRO A 175 -6.51 25.92 15.85
CA PRO A 175 -5.93 25.62 14.52
C PRO A 175 -4.58 24.88 14.54
N LEU A 176 -3.93 24.77 15.70
CA LEU A 176 -2.72 23.97 15.89
C LEU A 176 -3.02 22.81 16.83
N GLY A 177 -2.48 21.63 16.52
CA GLY A 177 -2.69 20.41 17.27
C GLY A 177 -1.43 19.87 17.95
N ASN A 178 -1.24 18.55 17.91
CA ASN A 178 -0.08 17.84 18.42
C ASN A 178 0.95 17.61 17.30
N PHE A 179 2.18 18.06 17.51
CA PHE A 179 3.33 17.91 16.59
C PHE A 179 4.43 17.01 17.16
N GLN A 180 4.17 16.29 18.24
CA GLN A 180 5.08 15.35 18.90
C GLN A 180 4.62 13.89 18.72
N THR A 181 3.94 13.61 17.60
CA THR A 181 3.36 12.32 17.25
C THR A 181 2.21 11.91 18.20
N SER A 182 1.18 11.27 17.65
CA SER A 182 0.06 10.67 18.38
C SER A 182 0.05 9.17 18.21
N ALA A 183 -0.59 8.44 19.13
CA ALA A 183 -0.73 7.00 19.03
C ALA A 183 -2.09 6.49 19.53
N ALA A 184 -2.46 5.31 19.06
CA ALA A 184 -3.58 4.53 19.56
C ALA A 184 -3.23 3.04 19.56
N THR A 185 -4.10 2.24 20.19
CA THR A 185 -4.09 0.78 20.02
C THR A 185 -5.42 0.28 19.50
N SER A 186 -5.42 -0.85 18.81
CA SER A 186 -6.62 -1.63 18.53
C SER A 186 -6.37 -3.12 18.75
N LEU A 187 -7.44 -3.89 18.90
CA LEU A 187 -7.36 -5.35 18.92
C LEU A 187 -7.18 -5.89 17.49
N LEU A 188 -6.51 -7.03 17.36
CA LEU A 188 -6.43 -7.79 16.11
C LEU A 188 -7.81 -8.38 15.77
N PRO A 189 -8.21 -8.50 14.48
CA PRO A 189 -9.52 -9.05 14.09
C PRO A 189 -9.82 -10.42 14.73
N GLY A 190 -8.85 -11.34 14.71
CA GLY A 190 -8.96 -12.67 15.34
C GLY A 190 -8.81 -12.69 16.88
N LYS A 191 -8.75 -11.52 17.53
CA LYS A 191 -8.58 -11.34 18.99
C LYS A 191 -9.56 -10.30 19.56
N GLY A 192 -10.74 -10.18 18.95
CA GLY A 192 -11.81 -9.28 19.39
C GLY A 192 -11.79 -7.89 18.73
N GLY A 193 -10.85 -7.65 17.81
CA GLY A 193 -10.92 -6.51 16.90
C GLY A 193 -11.98 -6.70 15.83
N LEU A 194 -12.36 -5.60 15.19
CA LEU A 194 -13.31 -5.64 14.06
C LEU A 194 -12.68 -6.29 12.83
N ASP A 195 -13.55 -6.77 11.94
CA ASP A 195 -13.16 -7.11 10.57
C ASP A 195 -12.63 -5.83 9.86
N PRO A 196 -11.46 -5.87 9.20
CA PRO A 196 -10.88 -4.71 8.50
C PRO A 196 -11.72 -4.22 7.30
N GLU A 197 -12.73 -4.97 6.84
CA GLU A 197 -13.71 -4.47 5.86
C GLU A 197 -14.84 -3.64 6.49
N VAL A 198 -14.91 -3.63 7.81
CA VAL A 198 -15.97 -2.99 8.60
C VAL A 198 -15.45 -1.74 9.30
N GLY A 199 -14.27 -1.80 9.92
CA GLY A 199 -13.72 -0.67 10.67
C GLY A 199 -12.52 -1.03 11.54
N VAL A 200 -11.98 -0.02 12.23
CA VAL A 200 -10.98 -0.21 13.29
C VAL A 200 -11.44 0.56 14.53
N ASP A 201 -11.63 -0.16 15.65
CA ASP A 201 -11.89 0.47 16.94
C ASP A 201 -10.57 0.92 17.58
N LEU A 202 -10.26 2.21 17.41
CA LEU A 202 -9.07 2.84 17.98
C LEU A 202 -9.29 3.27 19.43
N THR A 203 -8.36 2.90 20.31
CA THR A 203 -8.22 3.45 21.66
C THR A 203 -7.00 4.36 21.70
N TYR A 204 -7.23 5.67 21.66
CA TYR A 204 -6.16 6.67 21.73
C TYR A 204 -5.51 6.74 23.11
N PHE A 205 -4.23 7.09 23.12
CA PHE A 205 -3.60 7.58 24.33
C PHE A 205 -3.96 9.05 24.48
N GLU A 206 -4.73 9.38 25.51
CA GLU A 206 -5.32 10.72 25.69
C GLU A 206 -4.63 11.52 26.80
N ASP A 207 -4.65 12.84 26.67
CA ASP A 207 -4.23 13.78 27.72
C ASP A 207 -5.37 14.00 28.73
N LYS A 208 -5.16 14.91 29.70
CA LYS A 208 -6.17 15.21 30.73
C LYS A 208 -7.43 15.88 30.16
N GLN A 209 -7.37 16.37 28.94
CA GLN A 209 -8.46 17.03 28.22
C GLN A 209 -9.19 16.06 27.27
N GLY A 210 -8.72 14.81 27.14
CA GLY A 210 -9.28 13.81 26.23
C GLY A 210 -8.76 13.90 24.80
N PHE A 211 -7.75 14.75 24.53
CA PHE A 211 -7.12 14.84 23.21
C PHE A 211 -5.99 13.83 23.07
N ALA A 212 -5.78 13.28 21.88
CA ALA A 212 -4.65 12.39 21.58
C ALA A 212 -3.32 13.06 21.98
N LYS A 213 -2.69 12.52 23.03
CA LYS A 213 -1.55 13.16 23.70
C LYS A 213 -0.27 13.06 22.88
N GLU A 214 0.67 13.94 23.19
CA GLU A 214 2.06 13.86 22.75
C GLU A 214 2.67 12.53 23.23
N ILE A 215 2.86 11.58 22.32
CA ILE A 215 3.41 10.27 22.66
C ILE A 215 4.93 10.24 22.54
N ALA A 216 5.55 11.13 21.75
CA ALA A 216 6.99 11.19 21.55
C ALA A 216 7.56 12.60 21.79
N PRO A 217 7.50 13.14 23.02
CA PRO A 217 8.00 14.47 23.36
C PRO A 217 9.54 14.50 23.48
N VAL A 218 10.25 14.17 22.39
CA VAL A 218 11.72 14.17 22.35
C VAL A 218 12.21 15.61 22.58
N PRO A 219 13.12 15.86 23.56
CA PRO A 219 13.58 17.20 23.88
C PRO A 219 14.15 17.97 22.68
N GLY A 220 13.94 19.28 22.66
CA GLY A 220 14.41 20.19 21.61
C GLY A 220 13.27 20.86 20.83
N LYS A 221 13.64 21.76 19.92
CA LYS A 221 12.67 22.50 19.08
C LYS A 221 12.12 21.63 17.96
N GLY A 222 10.95 22.00 17.47
CA GLY A 222 10.36 21.41 16.27
C GLY A 222 9.47 20.20 16.52
N ALA A 223 8.79 19.77 15.46
CA ALA A 223 7.94 18.59 15.47
C ALA A 223 8.78 17.32 15.61
N THR A 224 8.22 16.26 16.18
CA THR A 224 8.83 14.92 16.24
C THR A 224 7.96 13.96 15.44
N TRP A 225 8.53 13.36 14.40
CA TRP A 225 7.89 12.33 13.60
C TRP A 225 8.56 10.99 13.79
N LEU A 226 7.74 9.95 13.86
CA LEU A 226 8.19 8.57 13.99
C LEU A 226 8.07 7.80 12.66
N SER A 227 9.03 6.94 12.41
CA SER A 227 9.10 6.00 11.29
C SER A 227 9.70 4.68 11.77
N ALA A 228 9.78 3.65 10.93
CA ALA A 228 10.46 2.40 11.26
C ALA A 228 10.00 1.78 12.60
N LEU A 229 8.68 1.77 12.85
CA LEU A 229 8.10 1.23 14.08
C LEU A 229 8.27 -0.30 14.11
N VAL A 230 8.96 -0.83 15.11
CA VAL A 230 9.34 -2.24 15.20
C VAL A 230 9.23 -2.78 16.62
N THR A 231 8.76 -4.02 16.74
CA THR A 231 8.74 -4.77 18.00
C THR A 231 9.89 -5.77 18.02
N LEU A 232 10.71 -5.74 19.07
CA LEU A 232 11.80 -6.68 19.31
C LEU A 232 11.67 -7.32 20.69
N LEU A 233 12.27 -8.50 20.87
CA LEU A 233 12.41 -9.11 22.19
C LEU A 233 13.69 -8.63 22.86
N ASP A 234 13.62 -8.35 24.17
CA ASP A 234 14.82 -8.13 24.98
C ASP A 234 15.43 -9.44 25.50
N ASP A 235 16.53 -9.34 26.25
CA ASP A 235 17.26 -10.48 26.81
C ASP A 235 16.42 -11.34 27.78
N LYS A 236 15.26 -10.84 28.24
CA LYS A 236 14.32 -11.56 29.11
C LYS A 236 13.18 -12.20 28.30
N GLY A 237 13.18 -12.05 26.98
CA GLY A 237 12.12 -12.51 26.10
C GLY A 237 10.89 -11.61 26.11
N GLU A 238 11.00 -10.38 26.62
CA GLU A 238 9.88 -9.45 26.68
C GLU A 238 9.84 -8.56 25.45
N GLU A 239 8.64 -8.33 24.90
CA GLU A 239 8.46 -7.41 23.79
C GLU A 239 8.79 -5.96 24.21
N ARG A 240 9.50 -5.26 23.31
CA ARG A 240 9.86 -3.85 23.38
C ARG A 240 9.55 -3.20 22.04
N LEU A 241 8.90 -2.04 22.08
CA LEU A 241 8.52 -1.28 20.90
C LEU A 241 9.50 -0.11 20.68
N PHE A 242 10.06 -0.03 19.48
CA PHE A 242 11.01 1.00 19.07
C PHE A 242 10.52 1.73 17.82
N ALA A 243 10.93 2.98 17.65
CA ALA A 243 10.72 3.74 16.42
C ALA A 243 11.92 4.65 16.14
N ALA A 244 12.25 4.83 14.86
CA ALA A 244 13.18 5.85 14.45
C ALA A 244 12.47 7.21 14.47
N TYR A 245 13.08 8.23 15.08
CA TYR A 245 12.51 9.56 15.14
C TYR A 245 13.29 10.56 14.27
N ARG A 246 12.58 11.58 13.80
CA ARG A 246 13.14 12.79 13.19
C ARG A 246 12.52 14.01 13.85
N LYS A 247 13.34 14.93 14.35
CA LYS A 247 12.90 16.28 14.70
C LYS A 247 13.07 17.21 13.51
N VAL A 248 12.05 18.01 13.20
CA VAL A 248 12.08 18.95 12.06
C VAL A 248 11.71 20.37 12.49
N ASP A 249 12.34 21.36 11.88
CA ASP A 249 11.94 22.75 12.02
C ASP A 249 10.77 23.12 11.10
N SER A 250 10.31 24.37 11.19
CA SER A 250 9.23 24.89 10.35
C SER A 250 9.60 25.03 8.87
N ALA A 251 10.89 24.87 8.51
CA ALA A 251 11.37 24.83 7.14
C ALA A 251 11.58 23.39 6.65
N MET A 252 11.02 22.40 7.36
CA MET A 252 11.13 20.96 7.07
C MET A 252 12.57 20.43 7.14
N LYS A 253 13.50 21.20 7.73
CA LYS A 253 14.89 20.77 7.87
C LYS A 253 15.03 19.88 9.10
N PRO A 254 15.74 18.75 8.97
CA PRO A 254 15.99 17.91 10.12
C PRO A 254 16.91 18.61 11.13
N LEU A 255 16.53 18.52 12.41
CA LEU A 255 17.24 19.07 13.56
C LEU A 255 17.88 17.99 14.43
N LYS A 256 17.28 16.80 14.46
CA LYS A 256 17.75 15.67 15.27
C LYS A 256 17.18 14.36 14.73
N PHE A 257 17.89 13.26 14.91
CA PHE A 257 17.42 11.92 14.58
C PHE A 257 17.91 10.91 15.60
N GLY A 258 17.25 9.76 15.67
CA GLY A 258 17.71 8.63 16.46
C GLY A 258 16.63 7.61 16.67
N TRP A 259 16.69 6.91 17.80
CA TRP A 259 15.73 5.90 18.21
C TRP A 259 15.05 6.27 19.51
N VAL A 260 13.75 6.01 19.57
CA VAL A 260 12.96 6.03 20.80
C VAL A 260 12.44 4.64 21.13
N ARG A 261 12.22 4.37 22.41
CA ARG A 261 11.58 3.15 22.94
C ARG A 261 10.31 3.51 23.71
N PHE A 262 9.23 2.79 23.47
CA PHE A 262 7.99 2.98 24.20
C PHE A 262 8.14 2.52 25.66
N ASN A 263 7.77 3.37 26.60
CA ASN A 263 7.72 3.07 28.03
C ASN A 263 6.28 2.75 28.42
N ASP A 264 5.96 1.48 28.67
CA ASP A 264 4.59 1.05 28.99
C ASP A 264 3.99 1.71 30.24
N ARG A 265 4.83 2.07 31.22
CA ARG A 265 4.34 2.65 32.49
C ARG A 265 3.99 4.12 32.33
N LYS A 266 4.75 4.84 31.50
CA LYS A 266 4.54 6.26 31.23
C LYS A 266 3.63 6.49 30.03
N GLU A 267 3.45 5.47 29.20
CA GLU A 267 2.75 5.52 27.92
C GLU A 267 3.30 6.64 27.03
N LEU A 268 4.62 6.66 26.86
CA LEU A 268 5.32 7.59 25.99
C LEU A 268 6.62 6.96 25.47
N PHE A 269 7.08 7.45 24.34
CA PHE A 269 8.37 7.12 23.74
C PHE A 269 9.48 7.95 24.40
N GLU A 270 10.54 7.28 24.85
CA GLU A 270 11.73 7.89 25.42
C GLU A 270 12.91 7.68 24.48
N GLU A 271 13.73 8.71 24.28
CA GLU A 271 14.95 8.61 23.49
C GLU A 271 15.92 7.60 24.11
N VAL A 272 16.44 6.69 23.27
CA VAL A 272 17.38 5.63 23.67
C VAL A 272 18.68 5.67 22.86
N ALA A 273 18.68 6.29 21.68
CA ALA A 273 19.89 6.55 20.90
C ALA A 273 19.71 7.80 20.04
N GLU A 274 20.79 8.54 19.83
CA GLU A 274 20.87 9.66 18.89
C GLU A 274 21.74 9.25 17.70
N SER A 275 21.28 9.51 16.48
CA SER A 275 21.97 9.17 15.24
C SER A 275 22.75 10.35 14.69
N ARG A 276 23.83 10.08 13.97
CA ARG A 276 24.66 11.13 13.36
C ARG A 276 24.03 11.66 12.08
N PHE A 277 24.16 12.97 11.87
CA PHE A 277 23.70 13.62 10.64
C PHE A 277 24.45 13.18 9.39
N ASP A 278 25.67 12.67 9.50
CA ASP A 278 26.46 12.17 8.37
C ASP A 278 26.31 10.65 8.18
N ALA A 279 25.42 9.99 8.94
CA ALA A 279 25.16 8.56 8.79
C ALA A 279 24.64 8.27 7.37
N PRO A 280 25.31 7.39 6.60
CA PRO A 280 24.98 7.13 5.20
C PRO A 280 23.74 6.24 5.03
N ILE A 281 23.36 5.50 6.08
CA ILE A 281 22.20 4.64 6.09
C ILE A 281 21.32 5.12 7.23
N ARG A 282 20.04 5.36 6.95
CA ARG A 282 19.06 5.77 7.96
C ARG A 282 17.80 4.94 7.84
N PRO A 283 17.29 4.39 8.94
CA PRO A 283 16.00 3.71 8.94
C PRO A 283 14.91 4.71 8.59
N MET A 284 14.14 4.39 7.56
CA MET A 284 12.98 5.16 7.10
C MET A 284 11.91 4.20 6.58
N SER A 285 10.72 4.74 6.33
CA SER A 285 9.59 3.99 5.79
C SER A 285 9.05 2.90 6.75
N HIS A 286 8.39 1.92 6.16
CA HIS A 286 7.70 0.80 6.77
C HIS A 286 8.63 -0.41 6.90
N PRO A 287 8.96 -0.85 8.12
CA PRO A 287 9.89 -1.96 8.30
C PRO A 287 9.18 -3.30 8.06
N PHE A 288 9.94 -4.27 7.60
CA PHE A 288 9.51 -5.66 7.48
C PHE A 288 10.65 -6.61 7.84
N GLU A 289 10.31 -7.85 8.20
CA GLU A 289 11.27 -8.82 8.71
C GLU A 289 11.56 -9.92 7.69
N VAL A 290 12.84 -10.25 7.54
CA VAL A 290 13.33 -11.29 6.63
C VAL A 290 14.25 -12.23 7.38
N VAL A 291 14.17 -13.53 7.10
CA VAL A 291 15.16 -14.51 7.57
C VAL A 291 16.04 -14.94 6.41
N GLU A 292 17.34 -14.72 6.55
CA GLU A 292 18.37 -15.09 5.59
C GLU A 292 19.44 -15.91 6.30
N ASP A 293 19.72 -17.12 5.82
CA ASP A 293 20.70 -18.04 6.40
C ASP A 293 20.55 -18.25 7.92
N GLY A 294 19.29 -18.26 8.40
CA GLY A 294 18.94 -18.41 9.82
C GLY A 294 19.07 -17.14 10.66
N ILE A 295 19.50 -16.02 10.06
CA ILE A 295 19.61 -14.72 10.72
C ILE A 295 18.38 -13.89 10.39
N LYS A 296 17.75 -13.33 11.43
CA LYS A 296 16.61 -12.42 11.29
C LYS A 296 17.10 -10.99 11.09
N TYR A 297 16.60 -10.33 10.07
CA TYR A 297 16.89 -8.93 9.74
C TYR A 297 15.60 -8.10 9.72
N ILE A 298 15.72 -6.84 10.11
CA ILE A 298 14.74 -5.80 9.82
C ILE A 298 15.20 -5.07 8.57
N TYR A 299 14.34 -4.99 7.58
CA TYR A 299 14.56 -4.25 6.34
C TYR A 299 13.85 -2.90 6.40
N PHE A 300 14.49 -1.88 5.82
CA PHE A 300 13.95 -0.55 5.60
C PHE A 300 14.04 -0.21 4.10
N SER A 301 12.89 -0.08 3.42
CA SER A 301 12.70 0.38 2.03
C SER A 301 13.72 -0.07 0.97
N PRO A 302 13.46 -1.14 0.23
CA PRO A 302 13.75 -2.51 0.64
C PRO A 302 15.25 -2.89 0.59
N VAL A 303 16.16 -1.93 0.41
CA VAL A 303 17.59 -2.20 0.15
C VAL A 303 18.51 -1.78 1.30
N THR A 304 17.94 -1.51 2.47
CA THR A 304 18.72 -1.30 3.70
C THR A 304 18.21 -2.22 4.79
N ARG A 305 19.10 -2.71 5.66
CA ARG A 305 18.75 -3.65 6.72
C ARG A 305 19.63 -3.51 7.95
N VAL A 306 19.15 -4.10 9.04
CA VAL A 306 19.90 -4.31 10.28
C VAL A 306 19.50 -5.66 10.87
N LYS A 307 20.39 -6.30 11.63
CA LYS A 307 20.03 -7.52 12.36
C LYS A 307 18.91 -7.22 13.35
N ALA A 308 17.94 -8.13 13.47
CA ALA A 308 16.73 -7.94 14.27
C ALA A 308 16.94 -8.18 15.77
N ASP A 309 17.85 -7.41 16.38
CA ASP A 309 18.08 -7.37 17.83
C ASP A 309 18.34 -5.92 18.30
N ILE A 310 18.18 -5.68 19.60
CA ILE A 310 18.20 -4.32 20.17
C ILE A 310 19.59 -3.68 20.03
N GLU A 311 20.66 -4.45 20.21
CA GLU A 311 22.04 -3.96 20.13
C GLU A 311 22.33 -3.40 18.74
N HIS A 312 22.04 -4.16 17.69
CA HIS A 312 22.29 -3.75 16.31
C HIS A 312 21.34 -2.63 15.87
N LEU A 313 20.08 -2.66 16.30
CA LEU A 313 19.11 -1.61 15.99
C LEU A 313 19.60 -0.23 16.47
N LEU A 314 20.17 -0.17 17.68
CA LEU A 314 20.62 1.09 18.30
C LEU A 314 22.02 1.53 17.87
N ASP A 315 22.80 0.67 17.22
CA ASP A 315 24.10 1.02 16.63
C ASP A 315 23.98 1.21 15.11
N GLU A 316 23.87 2.46 14.68
CA GLU A 316 23.81 2.85 13.27
C GLU A 316 25.00 2.34 12.41
N SER A 317 26.14 2.00 13.03
CA SER A 317 27.31 1.50 12.31
C SER A 317 27.15 0.06 11.82
N THR A 318 26.17 -0.67 12.37
CA THR A 318 25.87 -2.06 12.01
C THR A 318 24.97 -2.18 10.78
N TYR A 319 24.35 -1.08 10.34
CA TYR A 319 23.39 -1.05 9.26
C TYR A 319 24.08 -1.34 7.92
N GLU A 320 23.39 -2.06 7.05
CA GLU A 320 23.88 -2.48 5.75
C GLU A 320 22.94 -1.96 4.66
N ALA A 321 23.53 -1.48 3.56
CA ALA A 321 22.81 -1.17 2.32
C ALA A 321 23.26 -2.14 1.22
N TYR A 322 22.31 -2.63 0.44
CA TYR A 322 22.60 -3.39 -0.77
C TYR A 322 22.90 -2.40 -1.91
N THR A 323 24.17 -2.31 -2.31
CA THR A 323 24.63 -1.23 -3.19
C THR A 323 25.82 -1.63 -4.06
N CYS A 324 25.89 -1.03 -5.25
CA CYS A 324 27.02 -1.16 -6.16
C CYS A 324 28.14 -0.16 -5.90
N LEU A 325 28.02 0.71 -4.89
CA LEU A 325 29.06 1.68 -4.55
C LEU A 325 30.24 1.00 -3.84
N LYS A 326 31.46 1.52 -3.98
CA LYS A 326 32.60 1.05 -3.18
C LYS A 326 32.34 1.30 -1.69
N PRO A 327 32.86 0.44 -0.78
CA PRO A 327 32.74 0.68 0.66
C PRO A 327 33.25 2.06 1.07
N GLY A 328 32.41 2.84 1.76
CA GLY A 328 32.73 4.18 2.23
C GLY A 328 32.36 5.33 1.29
N SER A 329 31.89 5.05 0.07
CA SER A 329 31.41 6.07 -0.86
C SER A 329 30.15 6.80 -0.37
N ARG A 330 29.81 7.91 -1.03
CA ARG A 330 28.67 8.79 -0.71
C ARG A 330 27.87 9.13 -1.96
N LYS A 331 26.64 9.62 -1.81
CA LYS A 331 25.78 9.97 -2.95
C LYS A 331 26.29 11.20 -3.70
N GLU A 332 26.99 12.08 -3.00
CA GLU A 332 27.59 13.31 -3.54
C GLU A 332 28.92 13.03 -4.26
N ALA A 333 29.52 11.86 -4.05
CA ALA A 333 30.78 11.42 -4.63
C ALA A 333 30.71 9.92 -4.93
N ILE A 334 29.99 9.60 -6.01
CA ILE A 334 29.73 8.22 -6.45
C ILE A 334 31.03 7.57 -6.93
N GLU A 335 31.42 6.48 -6.29
CA GLU A 335 32.40 5.54 -6.82
C GLU A 335 31.77 4.16 -6.94
N VAL A 336 31.69 3.65 -8.17
CA VAL A 336 31.09 2.36 -8.46
C VAL A 336 32.13 1.24 -8.26
N ASP A 337 31.68 0.14 -7.68
CA ASP A 337 32.43 -1.09 -7.46
C ASP A 337 32.26 -2.01 -8.68
N ARG A 338 33.37 -2.31 -9.35
CA ARG A 338 33.40 -3.18 -10.55
C ARG A 338 34.45 -4.28 -10.37
N ALA A 339 34.14 -5.47 -10.84
CA ALA A 339 35.10 -6.56 -10.91
C ALA A 339 36.13 -6.32 -12.02
N GLN A 340 37.17 -7.16 -12.06
CA GLN A 340 38.25 -7.05 -13.06
C GLN A 340 37.77 -7.20 -14.51
N ASP A 341 36.66 -7.92 -14.72
CA ASP A 341 36.01 -8.09 -16.02
C ASP A 341 35.07 -6.93 -16.40
N GLY A 342 34.96 -5.91 -15.53
CA GLY A 342 34.12 -4.73 -15.73
C GLY A 342 32.67 -4.88 -15.24
N SER A 343 32.26 -6.07 -14.79
CA SER A 343 30.92 -6.32 -14.26
C SER A 343 30.66 -5.54 -12.97
N ILE A 344 29.40 -5.16 -12.76
CA ILE A 344 28.96 -4.38 -11.60
C ILE A 344 28.87 -5.24 -10.33
N CYS A 345 29.43 -4.77 -9.22
CA CYS A 345 29.49 -5.52 -7.96
C CYS A 345 28.48 -4.99 -6.92
N PHE A 346 27.31 -5.61 -6.87
CA PHE A 346 26.35 -5.38 -5.77
C PHE A 346 26.67 -6.25 -4.55
N GLY A 347 26.48 -5.68 -3.36
CA GLY A 347 26.57 -6.41 -2.11
C GLY A 347 26.10 -5.61 -0.90
N TRP A 348 25.90 -6.29 0.22
CA TRP A 348 25.61 -5.67 1.50
C TRP A 348 26.86 -4.97 2.05
N LYS A 349 26.78 -3.64 2.19
CA LYS A 349 27.91 -2.79 2.59
C LYS A 349 27.51 -1.91 3.76
N LYS A 350 28.34 -1.89 4.81
CA LYS A 350 28.24 -0.95 5.93
C LYS A 350 28.80 0.41 5.53
N LYS A 351 28.43 1.47 6.26
CA LYS A 351 28.96 2.83 6.09
C LYS A 351 28.89 3.37 4.64
N THR A 352 27.94 2.87 3.85
CA THR A 352 27.79 3.16 2.41
C THR A 352 26.30 3.23 2.11
N PRO A 353 25.80 4.28 1.42
CA PRO A 353 24.37 4.43 1.16
C PRO A 353 23.89 3.47 0.07
N ALA A 354 22.59 3.14 0.11
CA ALA A 354 21.89 2.60 -1.05
C ALA A 354 21.64 3.70 -2.08
N LEU A 355 21.58 3.31 -3.36
CA LEU A 355 21.05 4.16 -4.43
C LEU A 355 19.55 3.83 -4.59
N PHE A 356 18.72 4.87 -4.61
CA PHE A 356 17.30 4.79 -4.96
C PHE A 356 17.09 5.27 -6.40
N PRO A 357 15.89 5.10 -7.00
CA PRO A 357 15.70 5.36 -8.43
C PRO A 357 16.19 6.72 -8.93
N GLN A 358 16.04 7.80 -8.16
CA GLN A 358 16.58 9.12 -8.53
C GLN A 358 18.11 9.17 -8.49
N ASP A 359 18.74 8.50 -7.52
CA ASP A 359 20.19 8.40 -7.43
C ASP A 359 20.75 7.53 -8.58
N GLU A 360 20.06 6.45 -8.92
CA GLU A 360 20.42 5.56 -10.03
C GLU A 360 20.30 6.28 -11.38
N ALA A 361 19.20 7.02 -11.59
CA ALA A 361 19.01 7.84 -12.78
C ALA A 361 20.15 8.86 -12.93
N HIS A 362 20.50 9.56 -11.84
CA HIS A 362 21.64 10.47 -11.84
C HIS A 362 22.96 9.75 -12.16
N ALA A 363 23.22 8.59 -11.57
CA ALA A 363 24.43 7.81 -11.83
C ALA A 363 24.53 7.34 -13.31
N VAL A 364 23.39 7.01 -13.93
CA VAL A 364 23.32 6.67 -15.36
C VAL A 364 23.58 7.90 -16.23
N GLU A 365 22.97 9.05 -15.92
CA GLU A 365 23.20 10.31 -16.64
C GLU A 365 24.67 10.76 -16.60
N GLN A 366 25.35 10.53 -15.47
CA GLN A 366 26.78 10.82 -15.31
C GLN A 366 27.69 9.75 -15.93
N GLY A 367 27.15 8.64 -16.44
CA GLY A 367 27.91 7.56 -17.06
C GLY A 367 28.64 6.63 -16.07
N PHE A 368 28.30 6.68 -14.78
CA PHE A 368 28.86 5.76 -13.77
C PHE A 368 28.26 4.35 -13.88
N LEU A 369 26.97 4.27 -14.23
CA LEU A 369 26.22 3.04 -14.45
C LEU A 369 25.65 3.02 -15.86
N ARG A 370 25.51 1.82 -16.44
CA ARG A 370 24.61 1.63 -17.59
C ARG A 370 23.18 1.45 -17.10
N SER A 371 22.20 1.73 -17.96
CA SER A 371 20.78 1.60 -17.61
C SER A 371 20.36 0.16 -17.26
N ASP A 372 21.06 -0.87 -17.76
CA ASP A 372 20.83 -2.28 -17.44
C ASP A 372 21.49 -2.72 -16.12
N GLU A 373 22.39 -1.89 -15.55
CA GLU A 373 23.12 -2.18 -14.31
C GLU A 373 22.43 -1.64 -13.05
N THR A 374 21.29 -0.96 -13.18
CA THR A 374 20.53 -0.42 -12.05
C THR A 374 19.73 -1.49 -11.33
N LEU A 375 19.38 -1.27 -10.08
CA LEU A 375 18.58 -2.21 -9.29
C LEU A 375 17.07 -2.02 -9.49
N PHE A 376 16.61 -0.79 -9.67
CA PHE A 376 15.20 -0.46 -9.80
C PHE A 376 14.84 -0.15 -11.25
N HIS A 377 13.97 -0.97 -11.85
CA HIS A 377 13.44 -0.75 -13.20
C HIS A 377 11.92 -0.59 -13.18
N ILE A 378 11.41 0.13 -12.18
CA ILE A 378 9.98 0.24 -11.93
C ILE A 378 9.30 0.98 -13.10
N GLN A 379 8.39 0.29 -13.77
CA GLN A 379 7.67 0.80 -14.94
C GLN A 379 6.23 0.32 -14.98
N ASP A 380 5.38 1.12 -15.60
CA ASP A 380 3.98 0.79 -15.83
C ASP A 380 3.86 -0.42 -16.76
N TYR A 381 3.14 -1.45 -16.31
CA TYR A 381 2.82 -2.65 -17.08
C TYR A 381 2.11 -2.35 -18.40
N GLU A 382 1.26 -1.32 -18.46
CA GLU A 382 0.47 -1.01 -19.65
C GLU A 382 1.27 -0.20 -20.68
N THR A 383 1.96 0.85 -20.21
CA THR A 383 2.58 1.84 -21.11
C THR A 383 4.09 1.71 -21.24
N GLY A 384 4.75 1.00 -20.32
CA GLY A 384 6.21 0.92 -20.24
C GLY A 384 6.89 2.18 -19.74
N LYS A 385 6.14 3.19 -19.30
CA LYS A 385 6.72 4.42 -18.77
C LYS A 385 7.38 4.16 -17.41
N PRO A 386 8.59 4.68 -17.17
CA PRO A 386 9.19 4.67 -15.83
C PRO A 386 8.30 5.39 -14.83
N ILE A 387 8.23 4.89 -13.60
CA ILE A 387 7.43 5.49 -12.52
C ILE A 387 8.36 6.10 -11.50
N ALA A 388 8.13 7.37 -11.14
CA ALA A 388 8.95 8.08 -10.19
C ALA A 388 8.65 7.62 -8.75
N TYR A 389 9.52 6.78 -8.19
CA TYR A 389 9.42 6.24 -6.84
C TYR A 389 9.39 7.32 -5.75
N HIS A 390 8.50 7.18 -4.75
CA HIS A 390 8.52 7.99 -3.53
C HIS A 390 8.71 7.13 -2.26
N ASN A 391 7.62 6.69 -1.62
CA ASN A 391 7.64 5.82 -0.45
C ASN A 391 6.82 4.57 -0.73
N SER A 392 7.15 3.49 -0.03
CA SER A 392 6.51 2.20 -0.21
C SER A 392 6.35 1.40 1.08
N SER A 393 5.38 0.51 1.07
CA SER A 393 5.24 -0.60 2.01
C SER A 393 5.56 -1.90 1.30
N VAL A 394 6.49 -2.68 1.85
CA VAL A 394 6.86 -4.00 1.34
C VAL A 394 6.49 -5.06 2.36
N ALA A 395 5.89 -6.16 1.89
CA ALA A 395 5.56 -7.30 2.73
C ALA A 395 5.63 -8.59 1.91
N TRP A 396 5.89 -9.71 2.59
CA TRP A 396 5.67 -11.01 1.99
C TRP A 396 4.17 -11.30 1.89
N ASN A 397 3.73 -11.83 0.76
CA ASN A 397 2.36 -12.22 0.53
C ASN A 397 2.24 -13.74 0.38
N GLU A 398 1.44 -14.36 1.26
CA GLU A 398 1.28 -15.81 1.31
C GLU A 398 0.51 -16.41 0.13
N TYR A 399 -0.35 -15.63 -0.53
CA TYR A 399 -1.15 -16.06 -1.69
C TYR A 399 -0.31 -16.03 -2.96
N ARG A 400 0.45 -14.95 -3.16
CA ARG A 400 1.37 -14.78 -4.28
C ARG A 400 2.65 -15.59 -4.14
N LYS A 401 3.04 -15.94 -2.92
CA LYS A 401 4.37 -16.51 -2.61
C LYS A 401 5.50 -15.61 -3.12
N ARG A 402 5.32 -14.30 -2.93
CA ARG A 402 6.23 -13.23 -3.37
C ARG A 402 6.23 -12.08 -2.38
N TRP A 403 7.25 -11.24 -2.50
CA TRP A 403 7.25 -9.91 -1.92
C TRP A 403 6.35 -9.02 -2.75
N VAL A 404 5.47 -8.28 -2.09
CA VAL A 404 4.58 -7.29 -2.72
C VAL A 404 4.95 -5.90 -2.23
N MET A 405 4.79 -4.92 -3.10
CA MET A 405 5.02 -3.51 -2.79
C MET A 405 3.78 -2.69 -3.11
N ILE A 406 3.37 -1.85 -2.16
CA ILE A 406 2.42 -0.74 -2.39
C ILE A 406 3.22 0.55 -2.34
N MET A 407 3.20 1.34 -3.42
CA MET A 407 4.09 2.49 -3.61
C MET A 407 3.33 3.71 -4.14
N SER A 408 3.67 4.90 -3.65
CA SER A 408 3.20 6.17 -4.23
C SER A 408 4.15 6.69 -5.32
N GLU A 409 3.62 7.33 -6.36
CA GLU A 409 4.40 7.98 -7.44
C GLU A 409 4.54 9.49 -7.25
N ILE A 410 5.74 10.03 -7.50
CA ILE A 410 5.98 11.47 -7.59
C ILE A 410 5.44 12.00 -8.93
N SER A 411 4.61 13.04 -8.88
CA SER A 411 4.14 13.76 -10.08
C SER A 411 3.42 12.91 -11.14
N GLY A 412 2.40 12.15 -10.72
CA GLY A 412 1.42 11.51 -11.63
C GLY A 412 0.34 12.49 -12.09
N THR A 413 -0.94 12.07 -12.11
CA THR A 413 -2.08 12.99 -12.40
C THR A 413 -2.19 14.10 -11.35
N SER A 414 -1.74 13.79 -10.13
CA SER A 414 -1.53 14.73 -9.03
C SER A 414 -0.20 14.40 -8.35
N TYR A 415 0.39 15.38 -7.67
CA TYR A 415 1.57 15.14 -6.86
C TYR A 415 1.24 14.15 -5.74
N LEU A 416 1.85 12.95 -5.78
CA LEU A 416 1.58 11.83 -4.88
C LEU A 416 0.11 11.35 -4.90
N GLY A 417 -0.60 11.50 -6.02
CA GLY A 417 -1.99 11.04 -6.17
C GLY A 417 -2.14 9.58 -6.61
N GLU A 418 -1.10 8.99 -7.18
CA GLU A 418 -1.12 7.64 -7.75
C GLU A 418 -0.49 6.62 -6.80
N VAL A 419 -1.13 5.45 -6.69
CA VAL A 419 -0.61 4.29 -5.96
C VAL A 419 -0.49 3.08 -6.87
N TRP A 420 0.63 2.39 -6.74
CA TRP A 420 1.06 1.29 -7.59
C TRP A 420 1.29 0.01 -6.78
N TYR A 421 0.99 -1.13 -7.40
CA TYR A 421 1.24 -2.48 -6.90
C TYR A 421 2.34 -3.15 -7.72
N LEU A 422 3.29 -3.81 -7.06
CA LEU A 422 4.37 -4.58 -7.68
C LEU A 422 4.58 -5.91 -6.97
N GLU A 423 5.21 -6.86 -7.67
CA GLU A 423 5.65 -8.16 -7.14
C GLU A 423 7.13 -8.40 -7.41
N ALA A 424 7.81 -9.08 -6.48
CA ALA A 424 9.18 -9.54 -6.65
C ALA A 424 9.42 -10.87 -5.94
N ASP A 425 10.35 -11.66 -6.50
CA ASP A 425 10.73 -12.97 -5.98
C ASP A 425 11.63 -12.88 -4.73
N THR A 426 12.33 -11.76 -4.55
CA THR A 426 13.20 -11.47 -3.40
C THR A 426 12.87 -10.08 -2.84
N PRO A 427 13.20 -9.76 -1.57
CA PRO A 427 12.93 -8.42 -1.05
C PRO A 427 13.72 -7.34 -1.82
N LEU A 428 14.87 -7.70 -2.39
CA LEU A 428 15.70 -6.82 -3.23
C LEU A 428 15.11 -6.58 -4.63
N GLY A 429 14.17 -7.42 -5.07
CA GLY A 429 13.61 -7.37 -6.42
C GLY A 429 13.78 -8.71 -7.18
N PRO A 430 13.79 -8.67 -8.52
CA PRO A 430 13.74 -7.48 -9.35
C PRO A 430 12.36 -6.82 -9.30
N TRP A 431 12.31 -5.52 -8.99
CA TRP A 431 11.09 -4.71 -8.99
C TRP A 431 10.95 -4.01 -10.34
N VAL A 432 10.10 -4.57 -11.22
CA VAL A 432 10.00 -4.12 -12.63
C VAL A 432 8.59 -3.66 -12.98
N TYR A 433 7.66 -4.61 -13.17
CA TYR A 433 6.34 -4.29 -13.68
C TYR A 433 5.39 -3.88 -12.55
N ALA A 434 4.80 -2.70 -12.69
CA ALA A 434 3.86 -2.14 -11.74
C ALA A 434 2.46 -1.98 -12.35
N LYS A 435 1.43 -2.21 -11.55
CA LYS A 435 0.05 -1.89 -11.92
C LYS A 435 -0.46 -0.73 -11.08
N LYS A 436 -1.02 0.29 -11.73
CA LYS A 436 -1.72 1.36 -11.03
C LYS A 436 -3.01 0.81 -10.41
N ILE A 437 -3.15 0.96 -9.10
CA ILE A 437 -4.32 0.43 -8.36
C ILE A 437 -5.27 1.52 -7.89
N LEU A 438 -4.79 2.77 -7.79
CA LEU A 438 -5.54 3.89 -7.26
C LEU A 438 -5.02 5.22 -7.82
N THR A 439 -5.96 6.12 -8.13
CA THR A 439 -5.73 7.51 -8.52
C THR A 439 -6.57 8.46 -7.65
N HIS A 440 -5.95 9.55 -7.17
CA HIS A 440 -6.61 10.73 -6.63
C HIS A 440 -6.29 11.96 -7.48
N ASP A 441 -7.33 12.60 -8.00
CA ASP A 441 -7.20 13.71 -8.94
C ASP A 441 -7.03 15.03 -8.18
N SER A 442 -5.97 15.78 -8.49
CA SER A 442 -5.63 17.04 -7.80
C SER A 442 -5.63 16.92 -6.27
N TYR A 443 -5.27 15.75 -5.73
CA TYR A 443 -5.12 15.48 -4.31
C TYR A 443 -3.97 14.51 -4.09
N SER A 444 -3.35 14.55 -2.91
CA SER A 444 -2.29 13.60 -2.56
C SER A 444 -2.83 12.46 -1.71
N PHE A 445 -2.32 11.25 -1.94
CA PHE A 445 -2.49 10.07 -1.12
C PHE A 445 -1.11 9.43 -0.90
N TYR A 446 -0.47 9.76 0.22
CA TYR A 446 0.95 9.47 0.42
C TYR A 446 1.23 8.62 1.66
N ASN A 447 2.47 8.12 1.74
CA ASN A 447 2.94 7.15 2.74
C ASN A 447 2.02 5.93 2.84
N PRO A 448 1.75 5.23 1.72
CA PRO A 448 0.85 4.09 1.75
C PRO A 448 1.45 2.95 2.59
N ARG A 449 0.66 2.44 3.53
CA ARG A 449 1.02 1.32 4.40
C ARG A 449 0.11 0.12 4.12
N HIS A 450 0.69 -0.99 3.70
CA HIS A 450 0.02 -2.29 3.76
C HIS A 450 0.01 -2.78 5.21
N HIS A 451 -1.11 -3.36 5.64
CA HIS A 451 -1.31 -3.94 6.97
C HIS A 451 -1.38 -5.47 6.91
N PRO A 452 -0.24 -6.21 6.90
CA PRO A 452 -0.25 -7.67 6.83
C PRO A 452 -1.08 -8.36 7.93
N MET A 453 -1.24 -7.73 9.09
CA MET A 453 -2.08 -8.23 10.19
C MET A 453 -3.58 -8.23 9.87
N PHE A 454 -4.01 -7.59 8.78
CA PHE A 454 -5.38 -7.57 8.29
C PHE A 454 -5.63 -8.47 7.08
N ASP A 455 -4.58 -9.03 6.50
CA ASP A 455 -4.69 -9.85 5.29
C ASP A 455 -5.65 -11.04 5.50
N LYS A 456 -6.58 -11.22 4.57
CA LYS A 456 -7.53 -12.33 4.55
C LYS A 456 -7.18 -13.32 3.45
N GLU A 457 -7.74 -14.53 3.57
CA GLU A 457 -7.59 -15.59 2.56
C GLU A 457 -6.10 -15.85 2.23
N LYS A 458 -5.26 -15.90 3.28
CA LYS A 458 -3.81 -16.06 3.18
C LYS A 458 -3.15 -14.98 2.31
N GLY A 459 -3.61 -13.73 2.41
CA GLY A 459 -3.04 -12.61 1.64
C GLY A 459 -3.62 -12.42 0.25
N ARG A 460 -4.65 -13.17 -0.15
CA ARG A 460 -5.36 -12.86 -1.40
C ARG A 460 -6.03 -11.49 -1.32
N ILE A 461 -6.66 -11.20 -0.18
CA ILE A 461 -7.27 -9.89 0.09
C ILE A 461 -6.35 -9.15 1.04
N ILE A 462 -5.82 -8.02 0.59
CA ILE A 462 -4.92 -7.16 1.38
C ILE A 462 -5.54 -5.79 1.63
N PHE A 463 -5.07 -5.13 2.70
CA PHE A 463 -5.57 -3.83 3.15
C PHE A 463 -4.45 -2.83 3.27
N PHE A 464 -4.63 -1.63 2.74
CA PHE A 464 -3.67 -0.56 2.88
C PHE A 464 -4.34 0.78 3.10
N GLU A 465 -3.68 1.65 3.85
CA GLU A 465 -4.11 3.04 4.04
C GLU A 465 -3.01 4.01 3.65
N GLY A 466 -3.37 5.29 3.58
CA GLY A 466 -2.45 6.38 3.32
C GLY A 466 -3.14 7.71 3.57
N THR A 467 -2.34 8.77 3.60
CA THR A 467 -2.80 10.11 4.00
C THR A 467 -3.40 10.84 2.82
N TYR A 468 -4.71 11.07 2.86
CA TYR A 468 -5.41 11.91 1.90
C TYR A 468 -5.30 13.39 2.32
N THR A 469 -4.59 14.20 1.54
CA THR A 469 -4.36 15.61 1.87
C THR A 469 -4.18 16.47 0.63
N ASN A 470 -4.55 17.74 0.75
CA ASN A 470 -4.26 18.73 -0.28
C ASN A 470 -2.86 19.34 -0.15
N TRP A 471 -2.24 19.26 1.04
CA TRP A 471 -1.03 20.03 1.39
C TRP A 471 0.10 19.88 0.36
N LEU A 472 0.34 18.66 -0.13
CA LEU A 472 1.39 18.37 -1.10
C LEU A 472 0.94 18.61 -2.56
N SER A 473 -0.35 18.41 -2.86
CA SER A 473 -0.92 18.67 -4.18
C SER A 473 -1.07 20.16 -4.51
N GLY A 474 -1.11 21.03 -3.50
CA GLY A 474 -1.37 22.45 -3.66
C GLY A 474 -2.82 22.80 -4.02
N ASN A 475 -3.75 21.85 -3.96
CA ASN A 475 -5.15 22.09 -4.27
C ASN A 475 -5.78 23.07 -3.26
N PRO A 476 -6.29 24.24 -3.71
CA PRO A 476 -6.89 25.23 -2.81
C PRO A 476 -8.25 24.80 -2.27
N ASP A 477 -8.86 23.76 -2.84
CA ASP A 477 -10.18 23.28 -2.49
C ASP A 477 -10.11 22.10 -1.50
N PHE A 478 -10.32 22.41 -0.23
CA PHE A 478 -10.26 21.42 0.85
C PHE A 478 -11.52 20.56 0.86
N THR A 479 -11.35 19.23 0.78
CA THR A 479 -12.42 18.27 1.03
C THR A 479 -12.78 18.26 2.52
N PRO A 480 -13.97 18.74 2.93
CA PRO A 480 -14.38 18.81 4.34
C PRO A 480 -14.36 17.43 5.00
N ARG A 481 -13.91 17.37 6.26
CA ARG A 481 -13.75 16.17 7.11
C ARG A 481 -12.77 15.09 6.59
N TYR A 482 -12.46 15.07 5.30
CA TYR A 482 -11.54 14.10 4.69
C TYR A 482 -10.11 14.62 4.62
N ASN A 483 -9.90 15.93 4.42
CA ASN A 483 -8.55 16.46 4.30
C ASN A 483 -7.71 16.13 5.54
N TYR A 484 -6.47 15.71 5.30
CA TYR A 484 -5.50 15.36 6.33
C TYR A 484 -5.90 14.17 7.19
N ASN A 485 -6.41 13.10 6.57
CA ASN A 485 -6.82 11.87 7.26
C ASN A 485 -6.39 10.61 6.52
N GLN A 486 -6.40 9.48 7.23
CA GLN A 486 -6.08 8.17 6.65
C GLN A 486 -7.33 7.53 6.02
N ILE A 487 -7.21 7.06 4.78
CA ILE A 487 -8.29 6.35 4.08
C ILE A 487 -7.85 4.90 3.82
N MET A 488 -8.67 3.94 4.26
CA MET A 488 -8.44 2.51 4.08
C MET A 488 -8.96 2.04 2.72
N TYR A 489 -8.17 1.21 2.05
CA TYR A 489 -8.48 0.55 0.80
C TYR A 489 -8.28 -0.96 0.91
N LYS A 490 -9.05 -1.72 0.12
CA LYS A 490 -8.95 -3.18 -0.04
C LYS A 490 -8.51 -3.51 -1.46
N LEU A 491 -7.68 -4.54 -1.61
CA LEU A 491 -7.23 -5.05 -2.91
C LEU A 491 -7.36 -6.58 -2.97
N ASP A 492 -8.04 -7.10 -3.99
CA ASP A 492 -8.10 -8.55 -4.28
C ASP A 492 -7.02 -8.92 -5.31
N LEU A 493 -5.96 -9.56 -4.82
CA LEU A 493 -4.86 -10.06 -5.64
C LEU A 493 -5.30 -11.22 -6.56
N GLY A 494 -6.44 -11.86 -6.30
CA GLY A 494 -7.04 -12.84 -7.22
C GLY A 494 -7.55 -12.24 -8.54
N SER A 495 -7.62 -10.90 -8.65
CA SER A 495 -8.05 -10.24 -9.88
C SER A 495 -7.09 -10.52 -11.05
N PRO A 496 -7.58 -10.93 -12.24
CA PRO A 496 -6.74 -11.10 -13.42
C PRO A 496 -6.11 -9.79 -13.91
N ARG A 497 -6.60 -8.62 -13.44
CA ARG A 497 -5.99 -7.31 -13.68
C ARG A 497 -4.65 -7.12 -12.96
N LEU A 498 -4.33 -7.98 -12.00
CA LEU A 498 -3.11 -7.97 -11.19
C LEU A 498 -2.20 -9.17 -11.46
N ALA A 499 -2.45 -9.94 -12.53
CA ALA A 499 -1.52 -10.97 -13.00
C ALA A 499 -0.31 -10.31 -13.68
N LEU A 500 0.58 -9.76 -12.86
CA LEU A 500 1.77 -9.04 -13.31
C LEU A 500 2.85 -10.00 -13.85
N PRO A 501 3.65 -9.59 -14.83
CA PRO A 501 4.81 -10.36 -15.27
C PRO A 501 5.83 -10.49 -14.14
N VAL A 502 6.23 -11.72 -13.85
CA VAL A 502 7.24 -12.07 -12.85
C VAL A 502 8.48 -12.65 -13.54
N PRO A 503 9.64 -12.71 -12.87
CA PRO A 503 10.84 -13.28 -13.46
C PRO A 503 10.65 -14.72 -13.93
N VAL A 504 11.10 -15.01 -15.15
CA VAL A 504 11.27 -16.35 -15.66
C VAL A 504 12.77 -16.63 -15.80
N TYR A 505 13.25 -17.56 -14.98
CA TYR A 505 14.66 -17.89 -14.86
C TYR A 505 15.09 -18.92 -15.90
N LEU A 506 16.27 -18.74 -16.45
CA LEU A 506 16.91 -19.72 -17.33
C LEU A 506 17.65 -20.78 -16.49
N LEU A 507 17.29 -22.06 -16.66
CA LEU A 507 17.88 -23.19 -15.93
C LEU A 507 18.97 -23.93 -16.73
N SER A 508 19.12 -23.63 -18.01
CA SER A 508 20.08 -24.32 -18.88
C SER A 508 21.50 -23.79 -18.65
N LYS A 509 22.48 -24.69 -18.55
CA LYS A 509 23.89 -24.38 -18.24
C LYS A 509 24.84 -24.64 -19.41
N ASP A 510 24.33 -25.25 -20.49
CA ASP A 510 25.07 -25.61 -21.70
C ASP A 510 25.00 -24.54 -22.80
N GLY A 511 24.47 -23.35 -22.48
CA GLY A 511 24.31 -22.23 -23.41
C GLY A 511 23.12 -22.36 -24.37
N ILE A 512 22.35 -23.45 -24.29
CA ILE A 512 21.14 -23.68 -25.09
C ILE A 512 19.92 -23.33 -24.23
N PRO A 513 19.20 -22.24 -24.50
CA PRO A 513 18.13 -21.78 -23.61
C PRO A 513 16.83 -22.58 -23.79
N ASP A 514 16.75 -23.77 -23.21
CA ASP A 514 15.66 -24.73 -23.41
C ASP A 514 14.83 -25.05 -22.15
N ARG A 515 15.27 -24.58 -20.96
CA ARG A 515 14.58 -24.84 -19.69
C ARG A 515 14.38 -23.56 -18.90
N PHE A 516 13.13 -23.34 -18.51
CA PHE A 516 12.69 -22.15 -17.81
C PHE A 516 11.87 -22.50 -16.58
N ALA A 517 11.93 -21.66 -15.56
CA ALA A 517 11.09 -21.77 -14.38
C ALA A 517 10.80 -20.40 -13.77
N THR A 518 9.60 -20.24 -13.22
CA THR A 518 9.31 -19.21 -12.22
C THR A 518 9.82 -19.67 -10.85
N LEU A 519 10.00 -18.75 -9.90
CA LEU A 519 10.65 -19.03 -8.60
C LEU A 519 10.17 -20.31 -7.90
N GLN A 520 8.86 -20.57 -7.90
CA GLN A 520 8.29 -21.74 -7.22
C GLN A 520 8.76 -23.08 -7.80
N SER A 521 9.17 -23.09 -9.06
CA SER A 521 9.68 -24.28 -9.77
C SER A 521 11.20 -24.30 -9.90
N VAL A 522 11.90 -23.30 -9.35
CA VAL A 522 13.38 -23.29 -9.33
C VAL A 522 13.89 -24.39 -8.39
N PRO A 523 14.81 -25.27 -8.87
CA PRO A 523 15.39 -26.33 -8.04
C PRO A 523 16.08 -25.81 -6.78
N GLU A 524 16.05 -26.60 -5.70
CA GLU A 524 16.81 -26.27 -4.49
C GLU A 524 18.32 -26.25 -4.78
N GLY A 525 19.03 -25.26 -4.21
CA GLY A 525 20.46 -25.06 -4.39
C GLY A 525 20.84 -24.07 -5.50
N GLU A 526 19.90 -23.68 -6.37
CA GLU A 526 20.12 -22.61 -7.34
C GLU A 526 19.92 -21.24 -6.68
N ASN A 527 21.04 -20.59 -6.31
CA ASN A 527 21.02 -19.33 -5.56
C ASN A 527 21.13 -18.08 -6.47
N TYR A 528 21.60 -18.26 -7.70
CA TYR A 528 21.76 -17.19 -8.69
C TYR A 528 21.39 -17.73 -10.05
N LEU A 529 20.35 -17.18 -10.66
CA LEU A 529 19.96 -17.52 -12.03
C LEU A 529 19.68 -16.24 -12.81
N PRO A 530 20.07 -16.17 -14.09
CA PRO A 530 19.70 -15.05 -14.94
C PRO A 530 18.20 -15.08 -15.24
N VAL A 531 17.60 -13.90 -15.25
CA VAL A 531 16.22 -13.71 -15.71
C VAL A 531 16.23 -13.61 -17.23
N ALA A 532 15.63 -14.59 -17.90
CA ALA A 532 15.57 -14.61 -19.37
C ALA A 532 14.58 -13.57 -19.90
N PHE A 533 13.41 -13.49 -19.27
CA PHE A 533 12.32 -12.58 -19.58
C PHE A 533 11.36 -12.55 -18.39
N PHE A 534 10.30 -11.74 -18.50
CA PHE A 534 9.21 -11.71 -17.54
C PHE A 534 7.93 -12.27 -18.16
N ALA A 535 7.14 -12.98 -17.37
CA ALA A 535 5.84 -13.50 -17.79
C ALA A 535 4.95 -13.74 -16.55
N PRO A 536 3.62 -13.54 -16.63
CA PRO A 536 2.74 -13.88 -15.52
C PRO A 536 2.81 -15.38 -15.21
N ASP A 537 2.76 -15.74 -13.93
CA ASP A 537 2.62 -17.13 -13.49
C ASP A 537 1.17 -17.49 -13.11
N LEU A 538 0.26 -16.54 -13.30
CA LEU A 538 -1.18 -16.67 -13.12
C LEU A 538 -1.93 -16.23 -14.38
N PRO A 539 -3.15 -16.75 -14.62
CA PRO A 539 -3.99 -16.29 -15.71
C PRO A 539 -4.29 -14.79 -15.60
N GLY A 540 -3.84 -14.03 -16.58
CA GLY A 540 -4.13 -12.61 -16.75
C GLY A 540 -5.13 -12.33 -17.88
N ILE A 541 -5.49 -11.06 -18.03
CA ILE A 541 -6.35 -10.60 -19.13
C ILE A 541 -5.71 -10.94 -20.48
N ASN A 542 -6.45 -11.67 -21.33
CA ASN A 542 -6.04 -12.08 -22.67
C ASN A 542 -4.72 -12.88 -22.74
N THR A 543 -4.34 -13.54 -21.65
CA THR A 543 -3.15 -14.40 -21.63
C THR A 543 -3.47 -15.85 -21.99
N ILE A 544 -2.50 -16.55 -22.57
CA ILE A 544 -2.55 -17.98 -22.90
C ILE A 544 -1.51 -18.74 -22.07
N PRO A 545 -1.79 -19.99 -21.66
CA PRO A 545 -0.81 -20.81 -20.97
C PRO A 545 0.31 -21.27 -21.90
N VAL A 546 1.53 -21.33 -21.38
CA VAL A 546 2.69 -21.93 -22.04
C VAL A 546 3.16 -23.13 -21.23
N TYR A 547 3.23 -24.29 -21.87
CA TYR A 547 3.63 -25.56 -21.29
C TYR A 547 5.04 -25.93 -21.73
N ALA A 548 5.77 -26.70 -20.92
CA ALA A 548 7.07 -27.27 -21.26
C ALA A 548 7.06 -28.79 -21.17
N LYS A 549 7.67 -29.47 -22.14
CA LYS A 549 7.93 -30.92 -22.11
C LYS A 549 9.18 -31.27 -22.89
N ASP A 550 10.13 -31.98 -22.27
CA ASP A 550 11.35 -32.47 -22.91
C ASP A 550 12.13 -31.38 -23.69
N GLY A 551 12.12 -30.15 -23.16
CA GLY A 551 12.76 -28.98 -23.78
C GLY A 551 11.91 -28.24 -24.82
N LEU A 552 10.74 -28.74 -25.21
CA LEU A 552 9.78 -28.04 -26.09
C LEU A 552 8.86 -27.11 -25.27
N LEU A 553 8.74 -25.85 -25.70
CA LEU A 553 7.69 -24.93 -25.24
C LEU A 553 6.52 -24.91 -26.22
N THR A 554 5.29 -24.97 -25.71
CA THR A 554 4.08 -24.93 -26.54
C THR A 554 2.89 -24.27 -25.86
N THR A 555 2.04 -23.62 -26.66
CA THR A 555 0.76 -23.03 -26.22
C THR A 555 -0.40 -24.03 -26.27
N LYS A 556 -0.15 -25.24 -26.81
CA LYS A 556 -1.15 -26.32 -26.85
C LYS A 556 -1.04 -27.15 -25.59
N GLN A 557 -2.16 -27.35 -24.91
CA GLN A 557 -2.20 -28.23 -23.75
C GLN A 557 -1.81 -29.67 -24.17
N MET A 558 -0.73 -30.18 -23.59
CA MET A 558 -0.15 -31.47 -23.98
C MET A 558 -0.83 -32.67 -23.29
N ASP A 559 -1.35 -32.47 -22.08
CA ASP A 559 -2.12 -33.44 -21.29
C ASP A 559 -3.07 -32.67 -20.34
N VAL A 560 -4.16 -33.32 -19.92
CA VAL A 560 -5.19 -32.78 -19.01
C VAL A 560 -4.58 -32.34 -17.66
N ARG A 561 -3.48 -32.96 -17.23
CA ARG A 561 -2.78 -32.66 -15.97
C ARG A 561 -1.60 -31.70 -16.11
N ALA A 562 -1.26 -31.27 -17.33
CA ALA A 562 -0.13 -30.38 -17.54
C ALA A 562 -0.38 -29.02 -16.87
N THR A 563 0.57 -28.57 -16.04
CA THR A 563 0.57 -27.23 -15.46
C THR A 563 1.38 -26.28 -16.34
N PRO A 564 0.89 -25.07 -16.63
CA PRO A 564 1.67 -24.07 -17.36
C PRO A 564 2.94 -23.72 -16.59
N VAL A 565 4.03 -23.47 -17.31
CA VAL A 565 5.27 -22.91 -16.73
C VAL A 565 5.08 -21.40 -16.47
N PHE A 566 4.40 -20.73 -17.40
CA PHE A 566 3.99 -19.33 -17.32
C PHE A 566 2.81 -19.08 -18.26
N TYR A 567 2.27 -17.87 -18.23
CA TYR A 567 1.27 -17.34 -19.14
C TYR A 567 1.88 -16.22 -19.98
N ALA A 568 1.42 -16.04 -21.21
CA ALA A 568 1.97 -15.08 -22.16
C ALA A 568 0.85 -14.46 -23.00
N LEU A 569 1.14 -13.42 -23.78
CA LEU A 569 0.19 -12.96 -24.79
C LEU A 569 0.32 -13.82 -26.06
N PRO A 570 -0.79 -14.05 -26.80
CA PRO A 570 -0.72 -14.65 -28.12
C PRO A 570 0.25 -13.91 -29.05
N ALA A 571 0.95 -14.66 -29.91
CA ALA A 571 1.90 -14.11 -30.88
C ALA A 571 1.25 -13.14 -31.89
N ASP A 572 -0.05 -13.27 -32.11
CA ASP A 572 -0.88 -12.52 -33.06
C ASP A 572 -1.77 -11.46 -32.40
N VAL A 573 -1.50 -11.12 -31.12
CA VAL A 573 -2.26 -10.08 -30.43
C VAL A 573 -2.09 -8.74 -31.15
N VAL A 574 -3.20 -8.01 -31.30
CA VAL A 574 -3.21 -6.66 -31.89
C VAL A 574 -2.87 -5.65 -30.79
N ASP A 575 -1.97 -4.71 -31.09
CA ASP A 575 -1.52 -3.64 -30.19
C ASP A 575 -1.05 -4.13 -28.80
N PRO A 576 -0.04 -5.04 -28.73
CA PRO A 576 0.48 -5.49 -27.45
C PRO A 576 1.11 -4.35 -26.64
N PRO A 577 1.20 -4.47 -25.30
CA PRO A 577 1.92 -3.50 -24.48
C PRO A 577 3.37 -3.27 -25.00
N PRO A 578 3.88 -2.03 -25.03
CA PRO A 578 5.19 -1.70 -25.64
C PRO A 578 6.40 -2.43 -25.03
N THR A 579 6.26 -2.89 -23.79
CA THR A 579 7.29 -3.63 -23.05
C THR A 579 7.33 -5.11 -23.37
N THR A 580 6.41 -5.60 -24.19
CA THR A 580 6.45 -6.99 -24.65
C THR A 580 7.46 -7.20 -25.78
N THR A 581 7.89 -8.44 -25.94
CA THR A 581 8.83 -8.88 -26.96
C THR A 581 8.48 -10.31 -27.38
N PRO A 582 8.69 -10.69 -28.65
CA PRO A 582 8.45 -12.05 -29.07
C PRO A 582 9.43 -13.04 -28.42
N LEU A 583 8.93 -14.22 -28.08
CA LEU A 583 9.75 -15.37 -27.69
C LEU A 583 9.92 -16.27 -28.93
N PHE A 584 11.13 -16.28 -29.49
CA PHE A 584 11.44 -17.05 -30.70
C PHE A 584 11.84 -18.48 -30.36
N GLU A 585 11.49 -19.41 -31.23
CA GLU A 585 11.93 -20.80 -31.19
C GLU A 585 13.04 -21.03 -32.22
N PHE A 586 14.13 -21.64 -31.78
CA PHE A 586 15.18 -22.14 -32.64
C PHE A 586 15.24 -23.66 -32.55
N VAL A 587 15.36 -24.33 -33.69
CA VAL A 587 15.40 -25.81 -33.77
C VAL A 587 16.71 -26.24 -34.38
N ARG A 588 17.40 -27.20 -33.76
CA ARG A 588 18.62 -27.78 -34.29
C ARG A 588 18.32 -28.85 -35.34
N ASP A 589 18.90 -28.71 -36.53
CA ASP A 589 18.60 -29.58 -37.68
C ASP A 589 19.03 -31.04 -37.46
N SER A 590 20.06 -31.30 -36.65
CA SER A 590 20.64 -32.64 -36.49
C SER A 590 19.83 -33.58 -35.60
N ASP A 591 19.17 -33.06 -34.57
CA ASP A 591 18.49 -33.87 -33.55
C ASP A 591 17.16 -33.29 -33.05
N GLY A 592 16.74 -32.15 -33.60
CA GLY A 592 15.50 -31.49 -33.20
C GLY A 592 15.56 -30.81 -31.84
N LYS A 593 16.75 -30.58 -31.26
CA LYS A 593 16.84 -29.85 -29.98
C LYS A 593 16.31 -28.43 -30.13
N HIS A 594 15.57 -27.96 -29.13
CA HIS A 594 14.96 -26.63 -29.12
C HIS A 594 15.78 -25.63 -28.31
N ALA A 595 15.65 -24.35 -28.64
CA ALA A 595 16.14 -23.21 -27.88
C ALA A 595 15.13 -22.06 -27.99
N TYR A 596 14.97 -21.29 -26.92
CA TYR A 596 14.03 -20.17 -26.86
C TYR A 596 14.70 -18.92 -26.32
N THR A 597 14.48 -17.80 -26.99
CA THR A 597 15.07 -16.53 -26.57
C THR A 597 14.27 -15.36 -27.13
N THR A 598 14.35 -14.22 -26.44
CA THR A 598 13.82 -12.94 -26.93
C THR A 598 14.82 -12.21 -27.83
N ASP A 599 16.06 -12.71 -27.92
CA ASP A 599 17.12 -12.18 -28.77
C ASP A 599 17.13 -12.87 -30.13
N LEU A 600 16.66 -12.18 -31.17
CA LEU A 600 16.65 -12.68 -32.54
C LEU A 600 18.07 -12.83 -33.13
N ALA A 601 19.08 -12.18 -32.54
CA ALA A 601 20.48 -12.30 -32.97
C ALA A 601 21.18 -13.54 -32.37
N TRP A 602 20.53 -14.28 -31.46
CA TRP A 602 21.07 -15.51 -30.92
C TRP A 602 21.37 -16.50 -32.05
N ASN A 603 22.59 -17.02 -32.04
CA ASN A 603 23.05 -17.99 -33.01
C ASN A 603 23.88 -19.06 -32.32
N MET A 604 23.69 -20.30 -32.75
CA MET A 604 24.51 -21.44 -32.40
C MET A 604 24.52 -22.39 -33.59
N GLU A 605 25.65 -23.06 -33.82
CA GLU A 605 25.83 -23.93 -34.98
C GLU A 605 24.71 -24.98 -35.08
N GLY A 606 24.10 -25.08 -36.27
CA GLY A 606 23.06 -26.05 -36.58
C GLY A 606 21.64 -25.67 -36.12
N PHE A 607 21.45 -24.54 -35.44
CA PHE A 607 20.12 -24.03 -35.08
C PHE A 607 19.56 -23.08 -36.13
N ARG A 608 18.27 -23.25 -36.47
CA ARG A 608 17.51 -22.32 -37.32
C ARG A 608 16.37 -21.69 -36.54
N CYS A 609 16.15 -20.40 -36.72
CA CYS A 609 15.01 -19.68 -36.14
C CYS A 609 13.71 -20.07 -36.87
N SER A 610 12.62 -20.19 -36.13
CA SER A 610 11.28 -20.44 -36.66
C SER A 610 10.66 -19.16 -37.22
N ASP A 611 9.84 -19.28 -38.26
CA ASP A 611 9.21 -18.13 -38.94
C ASP A 611 8.28 -17.29 -38.04
N ARG A 612 7.73 -17.91 -36.99
CA ARG A 612 6.80 -17.27 -36.06
C ARG A 612 7.27 -17.45 -34.62
N PRO A 613 7.13 -16.41 -33.77
CA PRO A 613 7.37 -16.57 -32.35
C PRO A 613 6.30 -17.46 -31.71
N VAL A 614 6.65 -18.08 -30.59
CA VAL A 614 5.75 -18.94 -29.81
C VAL A 614 4.62 -18.11 -29.17
N CYS A 615 4.99 -16.96 -28.61
CA CYS A 615 4.13 -16.02 -27.90
C CYS A 615 4.85 -14.67 -27.71
N LEU A 616 4.19 -13.70 -27.07
CA LEU A 616 4.85 -12.48 -26.57
C LEU A 616 5.00 -12.55 -25.05
N VAL A 617 6.20 -12.24 -24.58
CA VAL A 617 6.59 -12.15 -23.16
C VAL A 617 7.02 -10.73 -22.84
N TRP A 618 7.29 -10.41 -21.58
CA TRP A 618 7.72 -9.08 -21.17
C TRP A 618 9.25 -9.00 -21.07
N LYS A 619 9.82 -7.87 -21.50
CA LYS A 619 11.27 -7.66 -21.52
C LYS A 619 11.86 -7.69 -20.10
N ASN A 620 13.07 -8.21 -19.96
CA ASN A 620 13.89 -7.96 -18.78
C ASN A 620 14.72 -6.68 -19.04
N PRO A 621 14.48 -5.57 -18.33
CA PRO A 621 15.25 -4.33 -18.52
C PRO A 621 16.62 -4.33 -17.82
N GLY A 622 16.89 -5.28 -16.92
CA GLY A 622 18.11 -5.35 -16.12
C GLY A 622 19.01 -6.52 -16.48
N SER A 623 20.30 -6.39 -16.17
CA SER A 623 21.31 -7.45 -16.33
C SER A 623 21.71 -8.10 -15.02
N LEU A 624 21.16 -7.66 -13.88
CA LEU A 624 21.55 -8.12 -12.56
C LEU A 624 21.02 -9.53 -12.23
N CYS A 625 21.89 -10.39 -11.73
CA CYS A 625 21.52 -11.67 -11.13
C CYS A 625 21.40 -11.51 -9.62
N LEU A 626 20.19 -11.25 -9.13
CA LEU A 626 19.93 -11.09 -7.69
C LEU A 626 19.97 -12.45 -6.97
N PRO A 627 20.37 -12.47 -5.68
CA PRO A 627 20.35 -13.69 -4.89
C PRO A 627 18.91 -14.20 -4.74
N LEU A 628 18.62 -15.38 -5.29
CA LEU A 628 17.32 -16.04 -5.22
C LEU A 628 17.02 -16.69 -3.89
N ASN A 629 17.91 -16.51 -2.90
CA ASN A 629 17.74 -16.96 -1.53
C ASN A 629 16.26 -16.95 -1.22
N LYS A 630 15.69 -18.15 -0.96
CA LYS A 630 14.27 -18.32 -0.59
C LYS A 630 14.08 -17.72 0.80
N SER A 631 14.46 -16.46 0.98
CA SER A 631 14.41 -15.65 2.17
C SER A 631 12.95 -15.67 2.57
N ARG A 632 12.66 -16.51 3.55
CA ARG A 632 11.30 -16.66 4.04
C ARG A 632 11.01 -15.43 4.88
N PRO A 633 9.77 -14.94 4.90
CA PRO A 633 9.38 -13.99 5.94
C PRO A 633 9.76 -14.57 7.29
N ALA A 634 10.17 -13.72 8.23
CA ALA A 634 10.30 -14.19 9.61
C ALA A 634 8.94 -14.74 10.06
N PRO A 635 8.89 -15.90 10.75
CA PRO A 635 7.64 -16.41 11.29
C PRO A 635 7.00 -15.31 12.15
N GLN A 636 5.83 -14.81 11.75
CA GLN A 636 5.08 -13.86 12.57
C GLN A 636 4.25 -14.67 13.57
N PRO A 637 4.62 -14.69 14.87
CA PRO A 637 3.97 -15.56 15.85
C PRO A 637 2.49 -15.21 16.07
N HIS A 638 2.09 -13.99 15.71
CA HIS A 638 0.73 -13.47 15.83
C HIS A 638 -0.15 -13.77 14.60
N LEU A 639 0.43 -14.06 13.43
CA LEU A 639 -0.32 -14.46 12.21
C LEU A 639 -0.54 -15.98 12.10
N THR A 640 0.22 -16.77 12.86
CA THR A 640 0.30 -18.24 12.69
C THR A 640 -0.62 -19.04 13.62
N ARG A 641 -1.48 -18.37 14.41
CA ARG A 641 -2.30 -19.04 15.45
C ARG A 641 -3.71 -19.44 15.05
N ASP A 642 -4.11 -19.28 13.80
CA ASP A 642 -5.38 -19.83 13.31
C ASP A 642 -5.07 -21.01 12.36
N ARG A 643 -4.93 -22.20 12.97
CA ARG A 643 -5.14 -23.50 12.33
C ARG A 643 -6.40 -24.13 12.88
#